data_AF-A0A444MEI2-F1
#
_entry.id   AF-A0A444MEI2-F1
#
_cell.length_a   1.000
_cell.length_b   1.000
_cell.length_c   1.000
_cell.angle_alpha   90.00
_cell.angle_beta   90.00
_cell.angle_gamma   90.00
#
_symmetry.space_group_name_H-M   'P 1'
#
loop_
_entity.id
_entity.type
_entity.pdbx_description
1 polymer ?
#
loop_
_entity_poly.entity_id
_entity_poly.type
_entity_poly.pdbx_seq_one_letter_code
_entity_poly.pdbx_strand_id
1 'polypeptide(L)'
;MWMPVNLAFTTPLLLWGLLLLPLLWWLLRALPPAPQRLRFPGIVLLEGLRDRRPEAERTPWPLMLLRMLALAALIIGLAGPVLNPEPAETAEGPLVVLIDGTYADARDWPQRLARAEAALAAAGRQGRPAALVSLSDLPPGDLVFQTADAQIARLGGLSPAPWDWGAEVAALGGKVPEGASVLWLSDGIDRPGRADLAAALRARADLRVWQSPRPLIALSSPVIAEGMVRLDLRLAEAAPGLSVTVLAIGPDPSGTPRELARETVTLGEGRSTPVSFALPAELRNRITRFEIEGQRGAASVALADDSLRRRKVALVAGREDRGGLQLLSHLHYLREALAPAADLSEGDLSDLLRAGPDVVILPDVAVVTPDEETALLSFVEKGGLLLRFAGPKLAAASFEAGDPLMPVRLRAGGRTVGGAMSWGAPRALAPFPEASPFYGLTIPEEVTVQAQVLAEPDPDLSRAAIAMLADGTPLVTRAMRGAGQVVLFHVTANSDWSGLPLSGLFVQMLERLTILSATPGTAASGIEARSFEVRRAMDGFGRLSEGTAFAAVAGADLVAARAQGATGPGLPPGIYTAPGSQLALNITGADRGFTPASWPAGQSIEGEVTTLPPQPLKGWLLLAALAALMLDIPASLWLSGRLRRFAGVALLALALPFMPQDPAAADDRRAVAATSEVVLGYIRTGDPDLDARSEAGLRGLGQVLYNRTTIEPGAPVGVDPETDELAFFPFLYWPVLADAPMPSPAAYRRLNQYLQTGGMILFDTRDGDVADFGSATPEGRTLQMIARPLQIPPLEPIAEDHVLTRTFYLLQDFPGRHAGRPVWVEAAPADAERAEGMPFRNLNDGVTPVVIGGNDWASAWATDARDVPLYPVGRGFAGERQREMAWRFGVNLIMHVLTGNYKSDQVHVPALLERLGQ
;
A
#
# COMPACT_ATOMS: atom_id res chain seq x y z
N MET A 1 15.19 -36.58 18.89
CA MET A 1 13.84 -37.15 19.05
C MET A 1 13.46 -37.76 17.70
N TRP A 2 13.51 -39.09 17.57
CA TRP A 2 13.18 -39.76 16.30
C TRP A 2 11.66 -39.85 16.25
N MET A 3 11.02 -38.96 15.48
CA MET A 3 9.57 -39.06 15.25
C MET A 3 9.28 -40.40 14.54
N PRO A 4 8.28 -41.18 14.97
CA PRO A 4 7.88 -42.38 14.27
C PRO A 4 7.36 -41.98 12.89
N VAL A 5 8.07 -42.40 11.84
CA VAL A 5 7.64 -42.22 10.45
C VAL A 5 6.45 -43.15 10.23
N ASN A 6 5.25 -42.60 10.07
CA ASN A 6 4.03 -43.37 9.84
C ASN A 6 3.90 -43.67 8.34
N LEU A 7 4.15 -44.91 7.92
CA LEU A 7 4.16 -45.32 6.51
C LEU A 7 3.09 -46.39 6.27
N ALA A 8 2.21 -46.15 5.29
CA ALA A 8 1.23 -47.15 4.83
C ALA A 8 1.32 -47.37 3.31
N PHE A 9 0.79 -48.50 2.86
CA PHE A 9 0.73 -48.87 1.44
C PHE A 9 -0.72 -48.98 1.00
N THR A 10 -1.08 -48.38 -0.14
CA THR A 10 -2.44 -48.50 -0.69
C THR A 10 -2.75 -49.92 -1.18
N THR A 11 -1.72 -50.65 -1.64
CA THR A 11 -1.84 -52.02 -2.17
C THR A 11 -0.72 -52.91 -1.62
N PRO A 12 -0.76 -53.27 -0.32
CA PRO A 12 0.35 -53.97 0.35
C PRO A 12 0.68 -55.34 -0.26
N LEU A 13 -0.28 -55.99 -0.94
CA LEU A 13 -0.08 -57.28 -1.60
C LEU A 13 1.00 -57.24 -2.70
N LEU A 14 1.22 -56.10 -3.35
CA LEU A 14 2.27 -55.95 -4.38
C LEU A 14 3.68 -56.13 -3.81
N LEU A 15 3.90 -55.89 -2.52
CA LEU A 15 5.20 -56.04 -1.87
C LEU A 15 5.69 -57.49 -1.88
N TRP A 16 4.78 -58.47 -1.98
CA TRP A 16 5.16 -59.88 -2.18
C TRP A 16 5.97 -60.10 -3.46
N GLY A 17 5.84 -59.21 -4.46
CA GLY A 17 6.65 -59.24 -5.69
C GLY A 17 8.16 -59.07 -5.44
N LEU A 18 8.57 -58.44 -4.33
CA LEU A 18 9.99 -58.31 -3.96
C LEU A 18 10.66 -59.67 -3.73
N LEU A 19 9.89 -60.69 -3.32
CA LEU A 19 10.40 -62.06 -3.15
C LEU A 19 10.76 -62.75 -4.47
N LEU A 20 10.30 -62.23 -5.62
CA LEU A 20 10.62 -62.77 -6.94
C LEU A 20 11.95 -62.22 -7.51
N LEU A 21 12.53 -61.16 -6.92
CA LEU A 21 13.78 -60.56 -7.38
C LEU A 21 14.97 -61.55 -7.42
N PRO A 22 15.19 -62.42 -6.41
CA PRO A 22 16.28 -63.40 -6.44
C PRO A 22 16.12 -64.47 -7.53
N LEU A 23 14.87 -64.82 -7.88
CA LEU A 23 14.59 -65.75 -8.97
C LEU A 23 14.97 -65.14 -10.32
N LEU A 24 14.70 -63.84 -10.48
CA LEU A 24 15.02 -63.07 -11.69
C LEU A 24 16.54 -62.90 -11.86
N TRP A 25 17.28 -62.73 -10.75
CA TRP A 25 18.75 -62.77 -10.73
C TRP A 25 19.30 -64.11 -11.23
N TRP A 26 18.70 -65.22 -10.82
CA TRP A 26 19.11 -66.55 -11.25
C TRP A 26 18.87 -66.76 -12.75
N LEU A 27 17.72 -66.31 -13.27
CA LEU A 27 17.36 -66.41 -14.69
C LEU A 27 18.28 -65.58 -15.59
N LEU A 28 18.59 -64.33 -15.21
CA LEU A 28 19.42 -63.41 -16.00
C LEU A 28 20.93 -63.73 -15.96
N ARG A 29 21.37 -64.61 -15.07
CA ARG A 29 22.76 -65.09 -15.01
C ARG A 29 23.07 -66.12 -16.10
N ALA A 30 22.04 -66.70 -16.72
CA ALA A 30 22.18 -67.73 -17.74
C ALA A 30 21.95 -67.15 -19.14
N LEU A 31 23.02 -66.80 -19.88
CA LEU A 31 23.18 -66.78 -21.35
C LEU A 31 24.49 -66.03 -21.70
N PRO A 32 25.36 -66.52 -22.63
CA PRO A 32 25.12 -67.49 -23.69
C PRO A 32 25.73 -68.89 -23.43
N PRO A 33 25.45 -69.91 -24.26
CA PRO A 33 26.07 -71.24 -24.14
C PRO A 33 27.60 -71.17 -24.29
N ALA A 34 28.31 -72.02 -23.56
CA ALA A 34 29.77 -72.10 -23.60
C ALA A 34 30.26 -72.39 -25.04
N PRO A 35 31.36 -71.73 -25.50
CA PRO A 35 31.88 -71.94 -26.85
C PRO A 35 32.25 -73.41 -27.09
N GLN A 36 31.85 -73.97 -28.23
CA GLN A 36 32.20 -75.33 -28.61
C GLN A 36 33.70 -75.42 -28.95
N ARG A 37 34.43 -76.28 -28.23
CA ARG A 37 35.86 -76.52 -28.49
C ARG A 37 36.02 -77.54 -29.61
N LEU A 38 36.30 -77.08 -30.83
CA LEU A 38 36.63 -77.93 -31.97
C LEU A 38 38.16 -78.12 -32.07
N ARG A 39 38.62 -79.37 -32.21
CA ARG A 39 40.03 -79.66 -32.49
C ARG A 39 40.31 -79.41 -33.97
N PHE A 40 41.01 -78.32 -34.29
CA PHE A 40 41.41 -77.99 -35.65
C PHE A 40 42.86 -78.46 -35.91
N PRO A 41 43.13 -79.35 -36.89
CA PRO A 41 44.47 -79.94 -37.08
C PRO A 41 45.53 -78.97 -37.65
N GLY A 42 45.11 -77.82 -38.22
CA GLY A 42 46.01 -76.87 -38.89
C GLY A 42 46.50 -75.72 -37.99
N ILE A 43 47.22 -76.02 -36.91
CA ILE A 43 47.69 -75.01 -35.92
C ILE A 43 48.63 -73.96 -36.56
N VAL A 44 49.38 -74.33 -37.60
CA VAL A 44 50.35 -73.45 -38.29
C VAL A 44 49.66 -72.27 -39.03
N LEU A 45 48.40 -72.40 -39.43
CA LEU A 45 47.65 -71.33 -40.11
C LEU A 45 47.12 -70.24 -39.15
N LEU A 46 47.24 -70.43 -37.83
CA LEU A 46 46.70 -69.54 -36.82
C LEU A 46 47.78 -68.79 -36.02
N GLU A 47 49.06 -69.00 -36.34
CA GLU A 47 50.18 -68.33 -35.69
C GLU A 47 50.21 -66.84 -36.08
N GLY A 48 49.75 -65.98 -35.16
CA GLY A 48 49.64 -64.52 -35.37
C GLY A 48 48.23 -63.93 -35.21
N LEU A 49 47.19 -64.77 -35.11
CA LEU A 49 45.83 -64.31 -34.81
C LEU A 49 45.67 -63.99 -33.33
N ARG A 50 45.86 -62.70 -32.97
CA ARG A 50 45.40 -62.17 -31.68
C ARG A 50 43.89 -62.00 -31.72
N ASP A 51 43.20 -62.69 -30.81
CA ASP A 51 41.78 -62.54 -30.59
C ASP A 51 41.47 -61.09 -30.20
N ARG A 52 40.78 -60.34 -31.08
CA ARG A 52 40.56 -58.89 -30.89
C ARG A 52 39.39 -58.56 -29.98
N ARG A 53 38.63 -59.55 -29.50
CA ARG A 53 37.47 -59.33 -28.60
C ARG A 53 37.26 -60.52 -27.67
N PRO A 54 37.51 -60.40 -26.35
CA PRO A 54 36.90 -61.33 -25.41
C PRO A 54 35.38 -61.09 -25.42
N GLU A 55 34.59 -62.08 -25.86
CA GLU A 55 33.16 -62.09 -25.58
C GLU A 55 32.98 -62.28 -24.06
N ALA A 56 32.30 -61.33 -23.40
CA ALA A 56 32.10 -61.36 -21.97
C ALA A 56 31.22 -62.57 -21.59
N GLU A 57 31.81 -63.55 -20.90
CA GLU A 57 31.14 -64.80 -20.53
C GLU A 57 29.99 -64.63 -19.51
N ARG A 58 29.85 -63.48 -18.83
CA ARG A 58 28.80 -63.21 -17.82
C ARG A 58 28.40 -61.74 -17.73
N THR A 59 27.13 -61.48 -17.42
CA THR A 59 26.65 -60.16 -17.01
C THR A 59 27.38 -59.69 -15.75
N PRO A 60 28.01 -58.51 -15.73
CA PRO A 60 28.74 -58.01 -14.57
C PRO A 60 27.77 -57.72 -13.42
N TRP A 61 28.14 -58.16 -12.21
CA TRP A 61 27.27 -58.08 -11.03
C TRP A 61 26.75 -56.66 -10.68
N PRO A 62 27.47 -55.54 -10.95
CA PRO A 62 26.95 -54.21 -10.65
C PRO A 62 25.74 -53.84 -11.52
N LEU A 63 25.71 -54.25 -12.79
CA LEU A 63 24.54 -54.05 -13.67
C LEU A 63 23.33 -54.85 -13.19
N MET A 64 23.59 -56.07 -12.71
CA MET A 64 22.53 -56.90 -12.15
C MET A 64 21.94 -56.28 -10.88
N LEU A 65 22.78 -55.72 -10.00
CA LEU A 65 22.34 -55.01 -8.80
C LEU A 65 21.52 -53.76 -9.16
N LEU A 66 21.97 -52.96 -10.12
CA LEU A 66 21.24 -51.78 -10.60
C LEU A 66 19.84 -52.14 -11.11
N ARG A 67 19.72 -53.22 -11.89
CA ARG A 67 18.43 -53.73 -12.39
C ARG A 67 17.52 -54.22 -11.28
N MET A 68 18.06 -54.93 -10.29
CA MET A 68 17.29 -55.36 -9.11
C MET A 68 16.78 -54.17 -8.29
N LEU A 69 17.60 -53.12 -8.11
CA LEU A 69 17.20 -51.90 -7.42
C LEU A 69 16.13 -51.13 -8.20
N ALA A 70 16.24 -51.04 -9.53
CA ALA A 70 15.22 -50.42 -10.37
C ALA A 70 13.88 -51.15 -10.26
N LEU A 71 13.91 -52.49 -10.30
CA LEU A 71 12.71 -53.32 -10.19
C LEU A 71 12.11 -53.28 -8.77
N ALA A 72 12.94 -53.23 -7.73
CA ALA A 72 12.48 -53.02 -6.35
C ALA A 72 11.81 -51.65 -6.18
N ALA A 73 12.42 -50.57 -6.67
CA ALA A 73 11.84 -49.23 -6.66
C ALA A 73 10.51 -49.17 -7.43
N LEU A 74 10.40 -49.89 -8.56
CA LEU A 74 9.16 -50.02 -9.32
C LEU A 74 8.06 -50.74 -8.52
N ILE A 75 8.37 -51.88 -7.91
CA ILE A 75 7.42 -52.67 -7.10
C ILE A 75 6.94 -51.86 -5.89
N ILE A 76 7.87 -51.23 -5.15
CA ILE A 76 7.54 -50.38 -4.00
C ILE A 76 6.73 -49.17 -4.47
N GLY A 77 7.12 -48.51 -5.56
CA GLY A 77 6.38 -47.37 -6.11
C GLY A 77 4.94 -47.71 -6.52
N LEU A 78 4.73 -48.87 -7.14
CA LEU A 78 3.40 -49.36 -7.54
C LEU A 78 2.54 -49.82 -6.36
N ALA A 79 3.15 -50.29 -5.27
CA ALA A 79 2.44 -50.63 -4.02
C ALA A 79 1.82 -49.39 -3.32
N GLY A 80 2.16 -48.19 -3.78
CA GLY A 80 1.60 -46.91 -3.34
C GLY A 80 1.93 -46.53 -1.89
N PRO A 81 3.23 -46.35 -1.55
CA PRO A 81 3.65 -45.88 -0.23
C PRO A 81 3.21 -44.44 0.01
N VAL A 82 2.56 -44.22 1.14
CA VAL A 82 2.10 -42.91 1.63
C VAL A 82 2.70 -42.67 3.01
N LEU A 83 3.42 -41.56 3.14
CA LEU A 83 3.88 -41.04 4.42
C LEU A 83 2.74 -40.25 5.08
N ASN A 84 2.55 -40.44 6.38
CA ASN A 84 1.49 -39.81 7.19
C ASN A 84 0.08 -40.09 6.64
N PRO A 85 -0.35 -41.37 6.58
CA PRO A 85 -1.69 -41.71 6.08
C PRO A 85 -2.78 -41.17 7.01
N GLU A 86 -3.89 -40.73 6.44
CA GLU A 86 -5.10 -40.39 7.22
C GLU A 86 -5.71 -41.67 7.83
N PRO A 87 -6.22 -41.62 9.08
CA PRO A 87 -6.90 -42.75 9.69
C PRO A 87 -8.13 -43.16 8.87
N ALA A 88 -8.25 -44.45 8.56
CA ALA A 88 -9.37 -44.96 7.78
C ALA A 88 -10.70 -44.79 8.53
N GLU A 89 -11.64 -44.05 7.93
CA GLU A 89 -13.00 -43.88 8.46
C GLU A 89 -13.80 -45.20 8.34
N THR A 90 -14.24 -45.74 9.47
CA THR A 90 -15.12 -46.93 9.58
C THR A 90 -16.60 -46.54 9.78
N ALA A 91 -16.99 -45.35 9.33
CA ALA A 91 -18.35 -44.85 9.53
C ALA A 91 -19.33 -45.36 8.45
N GLU A 92 -20.48 -45.89 8.89
CA GLU A 92 -21.47 -46.54 8.01
C GLU A 92 -22.65 -45.60 7.59
N GLY A 93 -22.89 -44.49 8.31
CA GLY A 93 -24.01 -43.56 8.05
C GLY A 93 -23.72 -42.44 7.06
N PRO A 94 -24.72 -41.63 6.65
CA PRO A 94 -24.52 -40.49 5.75
C PRO A 94 -23.59 -39.42 6.37
N LEU A 95 -22.90 -38.66 5.53
CA LEU A 95 -22.02 -37.56 5.97
C LEU A 95 -22.76 -36.21 5.92
N VAL A 96 -22.73 -35.44 7.00
CA VAL A 96 -23.18 -34.05 7.01
C VAL A 96 -21.98 -33.14 7.24
N VAL A 97 -21.69 -32.26 6.27
CA VAL A 97 -20.67 -31.22 6.40
C VAL A 97 -21.35 -29.91 6.75
N LEU A 98 -21.06 -29.40 7.94
CA LEU A 98 -21.52 -28.10 8.43
C LEU A 98 -20.37 -27.11 8.35
N ILE A 99 -20.63 -25.94 7.77
CA ILE A 99 -19.69 -24.82 7.71
C ILE A 99 -20.35 -23.65 8.42
N ASP A 100 -19.65 -23.04 9.38
CA ASP A 100 -20.11 -21.82 10.07
C ASP A 100 -20.53 -20.74 9.04
N GLY A 101 -19.69 -20.52 8.03
CA GLY A 101 -19.97 -19.70 6.86
C GLY A 101 -20.01 -18.21 7.17
N THR A 102 -19.36 -17.75 8.23
CA THR A 102 -19.43 -16.36 8.73
C THR A 102 -18.22 -15.54 8.27
N TYR A 103 -18.17 -14.26 8.66
CA TYR A 103 -17.02 -13.38 8.38
C TYR A 103 -15.71 -13.92 8.98
N ALA A 104 -15.79 -14.71 10.05
CA ALA A 104 -14.63 -15.25 10.75
C ALA A 104 -13.98 -16.42 9.99
N ASP A 105 -14.72 -17.08 9.09
CA ASP A 105 -14.20 -18.19 8.28
C ASP A 105 -13.32 -17.72 7.11
N ALA A 106 -13.47 -16.47 6.68
CA ALA A 106 -12.94 -15.96 5.41
C ALA A 106 -11.41 -16.11 5.27
N ARG A 107 -10.66 -15.94 6.36
CA ARG A 107 -9.20 -16.05 6.39
C ARG A 107 -8.70 -17.41 5.94
N ASP A 108 -9.34 -18.48 6.42
CA ASP A 108 -8.94 -19.87 6.18
C ASP A 108 -9.90 -20.58 5.22
N TRP A 109 -10.67 -19.82 4.44
CA TRP A 109 -11.68 -20.33 3.53
C TRP A 109 -11.16 -21.42 2.56
N PRO A 110 -10.00 -21.25 1.89
CA PRO A 110 -9.48 -22.30 1.01
C PRO A 110 -9.17 -23.61 1.75
N GLN A 111 -8.69 -23.53 3.00
CA GLN A 111 -8.35 -24.71 3.81
C GLN A 111 -9.63 -25.41 4.28
N ARG A 112 -10.67 -24.65 4.65
CA ARG A 112 -12.00 -25.16 4.99
C ARG A 112 -12.63 -25.91 3.82
N LEU A 113 -12.63 -25.31 2.63
CA LEU A 113 -13.15 -25.95 1.42
C LEU A 113 -12.37 -27.22 1.07
N ALA A 114 -11.03 -27.20 1.17
CA ALA A 114 -10.20 -28.39 0.92
C ALA A 114 -10.50 -29.51 1.92
N ARG A 115 -10.70 -29.20 3.21
CA ARG A 115 -11.07 -30.19 4.23
C ARG A 115 -12.46 -30.76 4.00
N ALA A 116 -13.43 -29.93 3.60
CA ALA A 116 -14.77 -30.36 3.21
C ALA A 116 -14.73 -31.28 1.99
N GLU A 117 -13.99 -30.89 0.95
CA GLU A 117 -13.80 -31.68 -0.27
C GLU A 117 -13.18 -33.05 0.02
N ALA A 118 -12.14 -33.10 0.85
CA ALA A 118 -11.52 -34.36 1.27
C ALA A 118 -12.51 -35.27 2.00
N ALA A 119 -13.35 -34.72 2.91
CA ALA A 119 -14.39 -35.48 3.61
C ALA A 119 -15.44 -36.03 2.65
N LEU A 120 -15.94 -35.19 1.73
CA LEU A 120 -16.93 -35.57 0.74
C LEU A 120 -16.36 -36.65 -0.20
N ALA A 121 -15.14 -36.49 -0.68
CA ALA A 121 -14.48 -37.48 -1.54
C ALA A 121 -14.27 -38.82 -0.81
N ALA A 122 -13.96 -38.80 0.49
CA ALA A 122 -13.86 -40.01 1.30
C ALA A 122 -15.21 -40.72 1.43
N ALA A 123 -16.29 -39.98 1.73
CA ALA A 123 -17.65 -40.51 1.75
C ALA A 123 -18.07 -41.08 0.38
N GLY A 124 -17.70 -40.41 -0.71
CA GLY A 124 -17.94 -40.87 -2.08
C GLY A 124 -17.28 -42.21 -2.40
N ARG A 125 -16.01 -42.41 -1.99
CA ARG A 125 -15.31 -43.71 -2.14
C ARG A 125 -15.99 -44.85 -1.39
N GLN A 126 -16.71 -44.53 -0.32
CA GLN A 126 -17.48 -45.47 0.50
C GLN A 126 -18.94 -45.62 0.05
N GLY A 127 -19.37 -44.91 -1.00
CA GLY A 127 -20.76 -44.94 -1.49
C GLY A 127 -21.76 -44.29 -0.54
N ARG A 128 -21.31 -43.45 0.39
CA ARG A 128 -22.15 -42.80 1.41
C ARG A 128 -22.73 -41.51 0.85
N PRO A 129 -24.05 -41.27 0.98
CA PRO A 129 -24.64 -39.99 0.59
C PRO A 129 -24.22 -38.89 1.58
N ALA A 130 -24.13 -37.66 1.07
CA ALA A 130 -23.66 -36.51 1.84
C ALA A 130 -24.57 -35.27 1.70
N ALA A 131 -24.60 -34.45 2.75
CA ALA A 131 -25.25 -33.14 2.78
C ALA A 131 -24.24 -32.05 3.15
N LEU A 132 -24.35 -30.89 2.51
CA LEU A 132 -23.51 -29.70 2.75
C LEU A 132 -24.39 -28.52 3.14
N VAL A 133 -24.10 -27.90 4.28
CA VAL A 133 -24.88 -26.79 4.85
C VAL A 133 -23.95 -25.69 5.35
N SER A 134 -24.27 -24.45 4.98
CA SER A 134 -23.70 -23.24 5.59
C SER A 134 -24.65 -22.78 6.70
N LEU A 135 -24.16 -22.54 7.92
CA LEU A 135 -25.00 -22.08 9.03
C LEU A 135 -25.48 -20.64 8.84
N SER A 136 -24.73 -19.86 8.04
CA SER A 136 -25.10 -18.48 7.69
C SER A 136 -26.10 -18.37 6.53
N ASP A 137 -26.44 -19.49 5.89
CA ASP A 137 -27.43 -19.61 4.81
C ASP A 137 -28.14 -20.97 4.90
N LEU A 138 -29.05 -21.10 5.87
CA LEU A 138 -29.75 -22.36 6.12
C LEU A 138 -30.75 -22.68 5.00
N PRO A 139 -30.85 -23.95 4.57
CA PRO A 139 -31.89 -24.35 3.63
C PRO A 139 -33.28 -24.22 4.27
N PRO A 140 -34.30 -23.77 3.51
CA PRO A 140 -35.65 -23.55 4.04
C PRO A 140 -36.39 -24.86 4.44
N GLY A 141 -35.87 -26.03 4.06
CA GLY A 141 -36.48 -27.34 4.31
C GLY A 141 -35.59 -28.32 5.10
N ASP A 142 -35.78 -29.61 4.85
CA ASP A 142 -34.95 -30.69 5.39
C ASP A 142 -33.60 -30.80 4.68
N LEU A 143 -32.67 -31.55 5.28
CA LEU A 143 -31.35 -31.79 4.70
C LEU A 143 -31.45 -32.65 3.44
N VAL A 144 -30.92 -32.13 2.33
CA VAL A 144 -30.89 -32.84 1.05
C VAL A 144 -29.58 -33.63 0.93
N PHE A 145 -29.70 -34.95 1.01
CA PHE A 145 -28.58 -35.87 0.82
C PHE A 145 -28.40 -36.21 -0.66
N GLN A 146 -27.18 -36.03 -1.17
CA GLN A 146 -26.82 -36.28 -2.57
C GLN A 146 -25.50 -37.06 -2.65
N THR A 147 -25.04 -37.37 -3.87
CA THR A 147 -23.72 -37.96 -4.07
C THR A 147 -22.61 -36.99 -3.68
N ALA A 148 -21.45 -37.52 -3.31
CA ALA A 148 -20.27 -36.70 -2.99
C ALA A 148 -19.92 -35.72 -4.12
N ASP A 149 -19.92 -36.17 -5.38
CA ASP A 149 -19.61 -35.34 -6.54
C ASP A 149 -20.58 -34.15 -6.69
N ALA A 150 -21.87 -34.36 -6.41
CA ALA A 150 -22.86 -33.29 -6.45
C ALA A 150 -22.62 -32.23 -5.36
N GLN A 151 -22.22 -32.65 -4.16
CA GLN A 151 -21.88 -31.71 -3.09
C GLN A 151 -20.54 -31.01 -3.33
N ILE A 152 -19.54 -31.70 -3.89
CA ILE A 152 -18.25 -31.10 -4.28
C ILE A 152 -18.46 -30.00 -5.32
N ALA A 153 -19.33 -30.22 -6.31
CA ALA A 153 -19.67 -29.19 -7.30
C ALA A 153 -20.28 -27.92 -6.66
N ARG A 154 -20.97 -28.04 -5.51
CA ARG A 154 -21.54 -26.90 -4.78
C ARG A 154 -20.50 -26.12 -3.97
N LEU A 155 -19.40 -26.74 -3.55
CA LEU A 155 -18.34 -26.07 -2.76
C LEU A 155 -17.78 -24.83 -3.46
N GLY A 156 -17.61 -24.89 -4.79
CA GLY A 156 -17.05 -23.78 -5.57
C GLY A 156 -17.94 -22.52 -5.61
N GLY A 157 -19.24 -22.66 -5.31
CA GLY A 157 -20.19 -21.55 -5.24
C GLY A 157 -20.38 -20.97 -3.84
N LEU A 158 -19.79 -21.58 -2.80
CA LEU A 158 -19.91 -21.09 -1.44
C LEU A 158 -18.95 -19.93 -1.16
N SER A 159 -19.46 -18.94 -0.45
CA SER A 159 -18.69 -17.83 0.09
C SER A 159 -19.09 -17.58 1.54
N PRO A 160 -18.16 -17.10 2.39
CA PRO A 160 -18.50 -16.68 3.74
C PRO A 160 -19.44 -15.47 3.69
N ALA A 161 -20.44 -15.46 4.55
CA ALA A 161 -21.32 -14.33 4.77
C ALA A 161 -20.62 -13.27 5.64
N PRO A 162 -20.89 -11.97 5.46
CA PRO A 162 -20.32 -10.90 6.27
C PRO A 162 -21.09 -10.66 7.60
N TRP A 163 -21.83 -11.66 8.08
CA TRP A 163 -22.63 -11.59 9.31
C TRP A 163 -22.57 -12.91 10.07
N ASP A 164 -23.13 -12.92 11.28
CA ASP A 164 -23.35 -14.14 12.05
C ASP A 164 -24.67 -14.80 11.68
N TRP A 165 -24.80 -16.10 11.95
CA TRP A 165 -26.07 -16.82 11.79
C TRP A 165 -27.12 -16.41 12.83
N GLY A 166 -28.40 -16.65 12.52
CA GLY A 166 -29.50 -16.42 13.44
C GLY A 166 -29.81 -17.59 14.38
N ALA A 167 -30.80 -17.39 15.25
CA ALA A 167 -31.20 -18.38 16.27
C ALA A 167 -31.80 -19.68 15.68
N GLU A 168 -32.22 -19.65 14.42
CA GLU A 168 -32.76 -20.78 13.66
C GLU A 168 -31.79 -21.97 13.54
N VAL A 169 -30.49 -21.74 13.71
CA VAL A 169 -29.43 -22.77 13.65
C VAL A 169 -29.63 -23.87 14.69
N ALA A 170 -30.18 -23.57 15.88
CA ALA A 170 -30.41 -24.57 16.92
C ALA A 170 -31.36 -25.70 16.45
N ALA A 171 -32.32 -25.40 15.56
CA ALA A 171 -33.26 -26.38 15.04
C ALA A 171 -32.63 -27.37 14.06
N LEU A 172 -31.44 -27.07 13.51
CA LEU A 172 -30.75 -27.91 12.53
C LEU A 172 -30.37 -29.28 13.11
N GLY A 173 -30.02 -29.34 14.40
CA GLY A 173 -29.63 -30.60 15.05
C GLY A 173 -30.74 -31.66 15.00
N GLY A 174 -32.01 -31.25 15.04
CA GLY A 174 -33.16 -32.15 14.92
C GLY A 174 -33.38 -32.70 13.50
N LYS A 175 -32.81 -32.05 12.47
CA LYS A 175 -32.92 -32.44 11.06
C LYS A 175 -31.82 -33.43 10.63
N VAL A 176 -30.82 -33.68 11.49
CA VAL A 176 -29.76 -34.66 11.22
C VAL A 176 -30.25 -36.07 11.53
N PRO A 177 -30.12 -37.04 10.59
CA PRO A 177 -30.47 -38.44 10.83
C PRO A 177 -29.65 -39.07 11.97
N GLU A 178 -30.26 -39.99 12.71
CA GLU A 178 -29.54 -40.79 13.70
C GLU A 178 -28.47 -41.67 13.03
N GLY A 179 -27.29 -41.77 13.65
CA GLY A 179 -26.16 -42.55 13.13
C GLY A 179 -25.40 -41.89 11.98
N ALA A 180 -25.72 -40.65 11.62
CA ALA A 180 -24.93 -39.86 10.67
C ALA A 180 -23.54 -39.52 11.24
N SER A 181 -22.57 -39.28 10.35
CA SER A 181 -21.31 -38.63 10.72
C SER A 181 -21.40 -37.15 10.42
N VAL A 182 -21.05 -36.30 11.37
CA VAL A 182 -21.08 -34.84 11.19
C VAL A 182 -19.65 -34.31 11.23
N LEU A 183 -19.24 -33.61 10.18
CA LEU A 183 -18.02 -32.80 10.17
C LEU A 183 -18.42 -31.33 10.29
N TRP A 184 -18.11 -30.72 11.41
CA TRP A 184 -18.36 -29.30 11.65
C TRP A 184 -17.08 -28.48 11.50
N LEU A 185 -17.00 -27.72 10.41
CA LEU A 185 -15.93 -26.76 10.14
C LEU A 185 -16.25 -25.44 10.88
N SER A 186 -15.71 -25.29 12.09
CA SER A 186 -16.01 -24.13 12.95
C SER A 186 -14.95 -23.03 12.86
N ASP A 187 -15.38 -21.77 12.97
CA ASP A 187 -14.51 -20.60 13.08
C ASP A 187 -13.94 -20.38 14.50
N GLY A 188 -14.41 -21.15 15.48
CA GLY A 188 -13.92 -21.08 16.86
C GLY A 188 -14.51 -19.94 17.69
N ILE A 189 -15.55 -19.25 17.22
CA ILE A 189 -16.22 -18.16 17.96
C ILE A 189 -17.56 -18.63 18.53
N ASP A 190 -17.79 -18.36 19.82
CA ASP A 190 -19.05 -18.67 20.47
C ASP A 190 -20.17 -17.70 20.04
N ARG A 191 -21.36 -18.26 19.81
CA ARG A 191 -22.53 -17.53 19.29
C ARG A 191 -23.82 -18.11 19.86
N PRO A 192 -24.91 -17.32 19.92
CA PRO A 192 -26.23 -17.83 20.27
C PRO A 192 -26.61 -19.07 19.44
N GLY A 193 -27.14 -20.09 20.11
CA GLY A 193 -27.58 -21.36 19.50
C GLY A 193 -26.46 -22.38 19.19
N ARG A 194 -25.17 -22.01 19.28
CA ARG A 194 -24.04 -22.92 19.01
C ARG A 194 -24.02 -24.11 19.97
N ALA A 195 -24.10 -23.85 21.28
CA ALA A 195 -24.04 -24.87 22.31
C ALA A 195 -25.20 -25.87 22.19
N ASP A 196 -26.41 -25.37 21.91
CA ASP A 196 -27.60 -26.20 21.71
C ASP A 196 -27.47 -27.07 20.46
N LEU A 197 -26.96 -26.51 19.35
CA LEU A 197 -26.66 -27.28 18.14
C LEU A 197 -25.62 -28.38 18.42
N ALA A 198 -24.51 -28.05 19.09
CA ALA A 198 -23.48 -29.02 19.43
C ALA A 198 -24.03 -30.18 20.27
N ALA A 199 -24.85 -29.88 21.28
CA ALA A 199 -25.49 -30.88 22.12
C ALA A 199 -26.46 -31.77 21.31
N ALA A 200 -27.29 -31.16 20.46
CA ALA A 200 -28.23 -31.89 19.62
C ALA A 200 -27.54 -32.81 18.60
N LEU A 201 -26.44 -32.36 17.98
CA LEU A 201 -25.65 -33.16 17.05
C LEU A 201 -24.98 -34.34 17.75
N ARG A 202 -24.36 -34.12 18.92
CA ARG A 202 -23.72 -35.20 19.70
C ARG A 202 -24.69 -36.27 20.19
N ALA A 203 -25.95 -35.90 20.44
CA ALA A 203 -26.96 -36.85 20.88
C ALA A 203 -27.39 -37.81 19.76
N ARG A 204 -27.19 -37.45 18.49
CA ARG A 204 -27.74 -38.17 17.32
C ARG A 204 -26.67 -38.70 16.36
N ALA A 205 -25.49 -38.10 16.34
CA ALA A 205 -24.47 -38.30 15.32
C ALA A 205 -23.06 -38.33 15.94
N ASP A 206 -22.13 -38.95 15.21
CA ASP A 206 -20.70 -38.87 15.52
C ASP A 206 -20.17 -37.50 15.05
N LEU A 207 -20.10 -36.55 15.99
CA LEU A 207 -19.64 -35.19 15.73
C LEU A 207 -18.11 -35.16 15.74
N ARG A 208 -17.53 -34.70 14.64
CA ARG A 208 -16.14 -34.27 14.53
C ARG A 208 -16.09 -32.78 14.22
N VAL A 209 -15.17 -32.08 14.86
CA VAL A 209 -14.98 -30.65 14.67
C VAL A 209 -13.64 -30.43 13.99
N TRP A 210 -13.60 -29.53 13.02
CA TRP A 210 -12.37 -28.95 12.53
C TRP A 210 -12.35 -27.46 12.89
N GLN A 211 -11.26 -27.00 13.48
CA GLN A 211 -11.08 -25.61 13.86
C GLN A 211 -9.67 -25.15 13.47
N SER A 212 -9.58 -23.95 12.89
CA SER A 212 -8.29 -23.37 12.54
C SER A 212 -7.51 -22.98 13.80
N PRO A 213 -6.19 -23.27 13.88
CA PRO A 213 -5.35 -22.85 15.01
C PRO A 213 -4.97 -21.35 14.95
N ARG A 214 -5.33 -20.62 13.88
CA ARG A 214 -4.98 -19.20 13.73
C ARG A 214 -5.98 -18.31 14.49
N PRO A 215 -5.53 -17.31 15.28
CA PRO A 215 -6.43 -16.47 16.08
C PRO A 215 -7.20 -15.47 15.20
N LEU A 216 -8.52 -15.35 15.39
CA LEU A 216 -9.32 -14.31 14.73
C LEU A 216 -8.87 -12.93 15.24
N ILE A 217 -8.58 -12.02 14.30
CA ILE A 217 -8.25 -10.62 14.59
C ILE A 217 -9.22 -9.78 13.78
N ALA A 218 -9.94 -8.89 14.45
CA ALA A 218 -10.88 -7.97 13.83
C ALA A 218 -10.52 -6.52 14.14
N LEU A 219 -10.79 -5.60 13.22
CA LEU A 219 -10.59 -4.16 13.42
C LEU A 219 -11.87 -3.53 13.96
N SER A 220 -11.80 -2.67 14.98
CA SER A 220 -12.93 -1.85 15.40
C SER A 220 -13.20 -0.71 14.41
N SER A 221 -14.36 -0.06 14.54
CA SER A 221 -14.64 1.19 13.83
C SER A 221 -13.62 2.27 14.21
N PRO A 222 -13.13 3.07 13.24
CA PRO A 222 -12.13 4.10 13.51
C PRO A 222 -12.76 5.33 14.18
N VAL A 223 -12.05 5.92 15.13
CA VAL A 223 -12.47 7.11 15.87
C VAL A 223 -11.33 8.13 15.91
N ILE A 224 -11.67 9.42 16.04
CA ILE A 224 -10.66 10.45 16.28
C ILE A 224 -10.49 10.61 17.79
N ALA A 225 -9.27 10.40 18.28
CA ALA A 225 -8.89 10.64 19.66
C ALA A 225 -7.54 11.34 19.69
N GLU A 226 -7.42 12.44 20.45
CA GLU A 226 -6.15 13.19 20.62
C GLU A 226 -5.51 13.63 19.29
N GLY A 227 -6.33 13.94 18.28
CA GLY A 227 -5.85 14.37 16.95
C GLY A 227 -5.39 13.23 16.03
N MET A 228 -5.32 12.00 16.51
CA MET A 228 -4.97 10.80 15.73
C MET A 228 -6.22 10.00 15.35
N VAL A 229 -6.10 9.19 14.29
CA VAL A 229 -7.12 8.18 13.99
C VAL A 229 -6.78 6.92 14.76
N ARG A 230 -7.67 6.50 15.66
CA ARG A 230 -7.49 5.33 16.52
C ARG A 230 -8.52 4.25 16.19
N LEU A 231 -8.07 3.01 16.25
CA LEU A 231 -8.86 1.79 16.10
C LEU A 231 -8.22 0.69 16.94
N ASP A 232 -8.99 -0.31 17.33
CA ASP A 232 -8.51 -1.42 18.15
C ASP A 232 -8.52 -2.73 17.36
N LEU A 233 -7.43 -3.49 17.48
CA LEU A 233 -7.39 -4.91 17.12
C LEU A 233 -8.10 -5.70 18.22
N ARG A 234 -9.18 -6.39 17.87
CA ARG A 234 -10.03 -7.19 18.77
C ARG A 234 -9.82 -8.67 18.48
N LEU A 235 -9.59 -9.45 19.53
CA LEU A 235 -9.30 -10.88 19.44
C LEU A 235 -10.27 -11.70 20.29
N ALA A 236 -10.50 -12.95 19.88
CA ALA A 236 -11.20 -13.92 20.70
C ALA A 236 -10.30 -14.44 21.85
N GLU A 237 -9.05 -14.75 21.53
CA GLU A 237 -8.01 -15.16 22.48
C GLU A 237 -6.78 -14.26 22.37
N ALA A 238 -6.11 -14.04 23.49
CA ALA A 238 -4.87 -13.26 23.51
C ALA A 238 -3.77 -14.01 22.74
N ALA A 239 -3.03 -13.29 21.90
CA ALA A 239 -1.94 -13.84 21.09
C ALA A 239 -0.68 -12.99 21.29
N PRO A 240 -0.07 -13.02 22.49
CA PRO A 240 1.04 -12.14 22.84
C PRO A 240 2.24 -12.37 21.92
N GLY A 241 2.87 -11.28 21.47
CA GLY A 241 4.06 -11.32 20.62
C GLY A 241 3.79 -11.51 19.12
N LEU A 242 2.54 -11.67 18.70
CA LEU A 242 2.17 -11.68 17.29
C LEU A 242 2.15 -10.23 16.75
N SER A 243 2.96 -9.94 15.75
CA SER A 243 2.96 -8.63 15.06
C SER A 243 1.95 -8.60 13.92
N VAL A 244 1.16 -7.52 13.87
CA VAL A 244 0.08 -7.30 12.91
C VAL A 244 0.26 -5.92 12.28
N THR A 245 0.25 -5.85 10.95
CA THR A 245 0.28 -4.59 10.21
C THR A 245 -1.12 -4.19 9.78
N VAL A 246 -1.51 -2.95 10.04
CA VAL A 246 -2.77 -2.35 9.61
C VAL A 246 -2.47 -1.27 8.57
N LEU A 247 -3.20 -1.31 7.46
CA LEU A 247 -3.08 -0.38 6.34
C LEU A 247 -4.26 0.58 6.33
N ALA A 248 -4.00 1.87 6.12
CA ALA A 248 -5.02 2.88 5.83
C ALA A 248 -5.10 3.08 4.31
N ILE A 249 -6.27 2.84 3.72
CA ILE A 249 -6.45 2.86 2.26
C ILE A 249 -7.45 3.93 1.84
N GLY A 250 -7.08 4.69 0.81
CA GLY A 250 -7.91 5.72 0.20
C GLY A 250 -7.47 6.05 -1.23
N PRO A 251 -8.27 6.79 -2.00
CA PRO A 251 -7.86 7.27 -3.30
C PRO A 251 -6.60 8.14 -3.22
N ASP A 252 -5.69 7.94 -4.17
CA ASP A 252 -4.67 8.90 -4.56
C ASP A 252 -5.31 10.16 -5.20
N PRO A 253 -4.56 11.25 -5.48
CA PRO A 253 -5.12 12.42 -6.15
C PRO A 253 -5.73 12.12 -7.53
N SER A 254 -5.40 10.99 -8.16
CA SER A 254 -6.00 10.52 -9.42
C SER A 254 -7.30 9.72 -9.23
N GLY A 255 -7.69 9.44 -7.98
CA GLY A 255 -8.87 8.64 -7.63
C GLY A 255 -8.59 7.14 -7.51
N THR A 256 -7.34 6.69 -7.65
CA THR A 256 -6.98 5.26 -7.59
C THR A 256 -6.76 4.83 -6.14
N PRO A 257 -7.38 3.73 -5.65
CA PRO A 257 -7.13 3.26 -4.28
C PRO A 257 -5.66 2.91 -4.05
N ARG A 258 -5.04 3.55 -3.06
CA ARG A 258 -3.66 3.34 -2.63
C ARG A 258 -3.58 3.25 -1.11
N GLU A 259 -2.52 2.62 -0.65
CA GLU A 259 -2.12 2.71 0.74
C GLU A 259 -1.66 4.14 1.03
N LEU A 260 -2.31 4.79 2.00
CA LEU A 260 -1.98 6.14 2.44
C LEU A 260 -1.10 6.13 3.68
N ALA A 261 -1.20 5.08 4.50
CA ALA A 261 -0.36 4.86 5.67
C ALA A 261 -0.37 3.39 6.12
N ARG A 262 0.63 3.02 6.92
CA ARG A 262 0.79 1.71 7.54
C ARG A 262 1.24 1.86 8.99
N GLU A 263 0.76 0.98 9.85
CA GLU A 263 1.21 0.87 11.23
C GLU A 263 1.33 -0.60 11.61
N THR A 264 2.44 -0.98 12.23
CA THR A 264 2.68 -2.34 12.72
C THR A 264 2.63 -2.35 14.24
N VAL A 265 1.76 -3.19 14.79
CA VAL A 265 1.54 -3.30 16.24
C VAL A 265 1.76 -4.74 16.68
N THR A 266 2.49 -4.90 17.78
CA THR A 266 2.65 -6.20 18.44
C THR A 266 1.54 -6.39 19.46
N LEU A 267 0.82 -7.51 19.35
CA LEU A 267 -0.28 -7.84 20.24
C LEU A 267 0.23 -8.13 21.65
N GLY A 268 -0.46 -7.57 22.64
CA GLY A 268 -0.17 -7.76 24.06
C GLY A 268 -0.84 -8.99 24.67
N GLU A 269 -0.83 -9.07 26.00
CA GLU A 269 -1.51 -10.14 26.76
C GLU A 269 -3.05 -9.98 26.80
N GLY A 270 -3.56 -8.84 26.36
CA GLY A 270 -5.00 -8.55 26.30
C GLY A 270 -5.68 -9.06 25.02
N ARG A 271 -7.02 -9.07 25.03
CA ARG A 271 -7.87 -9.34 23.85
C ARG A 271 -8.16 -8.10 22.99
N SER A 272 -7.56 -6.97 23.34
CA SER A 272 -7.67 -5.72 22.61
C SER A 272 -6.34 -5.00 22.61
N THR A 273 -5.90 -4.52 21.45
CA THR A 273 -4.67 -3.73 21.31
C THR A 273 -4.96 -2.51 20.42
N PRO A 274 -4.69 -1.28 20.87
CA PRO A 274 -4.95 -0.08 20.07
C PRO A 274 -3.92 0.10 18.96
N VAL A 275 -4.37 0.68 17.85
CA VAL A 275 -3.59 1.10 16.69
C VAL A 275 -3.92 2.56 16.44
N SER A 276 -2.90 3.41 16.33
CA SER A 276 -3.08 4.86 16.16
C SER A 276 -2.30 5.32 14.94
N PHE A 277 -2.95 6.11 14.09
CA PHE A 277 -2.36 6.69 12.89
C PHE A 277 -2.25 8.21 13.06
N ALA A 278 -1.02 8.72 13.03
CA ALA A 278 -0.74 10.15 13.00
C ALA A 278 -0.74 10.63 11.53
N LEU A 279 -1.90 11.07 11.04
CA LEU A 279 -2.08 11.43 9.63
C LEU A 279 -2.40 12.91 9.45
N PRO A 280 -1.77 13.58 8.47
CA PRO A 280 -2.22 14.88 8.00
C PRO A 280 -3.70 14.85 7.63
N ALA A 281 -4.40 15.96 7.84
CA ALA A 281 -5.84 16.07 7.60
C ALA A 281 -6.23 15.72 6.16
N GLU A 282 -5.39 16.07 5.18
CA GLU A 282 -5.62 15.73 3.78
C GLU A 282 -5.63 14.21 3.52
N LEU A 283 -4.65 13.49 4.05
CA LEU A 283 -4.60 12.02 3.91
C LEU A 283 -5.75 11.37 4.68
N ARG A 284 -6.04 11.86 5.89
CA ARG A 284 -7.15 11.38 6.71
C ARG A 284 -8.49 11.50 6.00
N ASN A 285 -8.78 12.64 5.39
CA ASN A 285 -10.03 12.89 4.67
C ASN A 285 -10.22 12.00 3.44
N ARG A 286 -9.10 11.47 2.90
CA ARG A 286 -9.08 10.53 1.78
C ARG A 286 -9.21 9.07 2.21
N ILE A 287 -9.07 8.73 3.49
CA ILE A 287 -9.23 7.34 3.93
C ILE A 287 -10.66 6.85 3.65
N THR A 288 -10.75 5.66 3.08
CA THR A 288 -12.02 4.96 2.80
C THR A 288 -12.19 3.72 3.66
N ARG A 289 -11.10 3.04 4.01
CA ARG A 289 -11.09 1.88 4.91
C ARG A 289 -9.72 1.64 5.52
N PHE A 290 -9.70 0.87 6.60
CA PHE A 290 -8.53 0.24 7.18
C PHE A 290 -8.61 -1.27 6.96
N GLU A 291 -7.48 -1.92 6.68
CA GLU A 291 -7.44 -3.38 6.53
C GLU A 291 -6.17 -3.98 7.14
N ILE A 292 -6.26 -5.22 7.63
CA ILE A 292 -5.09 -5.96 8.14
C ILE A 292 -4.33 -6.57 6.96
N GLU A 293 -3.04 -6.27 6.87
CA GLU A 293 -2.17 -6.78 5.81
C GLU A 293 -2.15 -8.32 5.78
N GLY A 294 -2.33 -8.89 4.59
CA GLY A 294 -2.29 -10.35 4.40
C GLY A 294 -3.50 -11.12 4.95
N GLN A 295 -4.49 -10.45 5.56
CA GLN A 295 -5.70 -11.10 6.07
C GLN A 295 -6.94 -10.71 5.27
N ARG A 296 -7.56 -11.71 4.63
CA ARG A 296 -8.83 -11.55 3.91
C ARG A 296 -9.98 -11.88 4.85
N GLY A 297 -10.93 -10.97 4.96
CA GLY A 297 -12.13 -11.16 5.75
C GLY A 297 -12.83 -9.85 6.06
N ALA A 298 -14.14 -9.90 6.21
CA ALA A 298 -14.91 -8.70 6.55
C ALA A 298 -14.57 -8.17 7.95
N ALA A 299 -14.18 -9.05 8.90
CA ALA A 299 -13.69 -8.63 10.21
C ALA A 299 -12.32 -7.94 10.18
N SER A 300 -11.46 -8.25 9.19
CA SER A 300 -10.15 -7.61 9.05
C SER A 300 -10.21 -6.25 8.37
N VAL A 301 -11.41 -5.74 8.06
CA VAL A 301 -11.64 -4.45 7.40
C VAL A 301 -12.52 -3.57 8.27
N ALA A 302 -12.12 -2.31 8.46
CA ALA A 302 -12.93 -1.28 9.09
C ALA A 302 -13.16 -0.12 8.12
N LEU A 303 -14.41 0.12 7.76
CA LEU A 303 -14.82 1.20 6.86
C LEU A 303 -14.78 2.55 7.57
N ALA A 304 -14.32 3.56 6.82
CA ALA A 304 -14.35 4.96 7.22
C ALA A 304 -15.65 5.64 6.73
N ASP A 305 -16.14 6.59 7.51
CA ASP A 305 -17.30 7.42 7.17
C ASP A 305 -17.01 8.91 7.41
N ASP A 306 -18.06 9.74 7.34
CA ASP A 306 -17.90 11.18 7.50
C ASP A 306 -17.42 11.60 8.91
N SER A 307 -17.43 10.72 9.92
CA SER A 307 -16.89 11.03 11.25
C SER A 307 -15.37 11.22 11.28
N LEU A 308 -14.65 10.71 10.27
CA LEU A 308 -13.21 10.90 10.11
C LEU A 308 -12.84 12.16 9.31
N ARG A 309 -13.79 12.79 8.63
CA ARG A 309 -13.55 13.94 7.75
C ARG A 309 -13.63 15.25 8.55
N ARG A 310 -12.54 16.03 8.58
CA ARG A 310 -12.56 17.44 9.04
C ARG A 310 -12.70 18.35 7.83
N ARG A 311 -13.50 19.42 7.95
CA ARG A 311 -13.72 20.39 6.87
C ARG A 311 -12.49 21.24 6.63
N LYS A 312 -12.19 21.53 5.35
CA LYS A 312 -11.15 22.48 4.97
C LYS A 312 -11.73 23.90 5.01
N VAL A 313 -11.22 24.73 5.89
CA VAL A 313 -11.62 26.12 6.04
C VAL A 313 -10.47 27.02 5.59
N ALA A 314 -10.70 27.77 4.53
CA ALA A 314 -9.79 28.78 4.03
C ALA A 314 -10.02 30.11 4.76
N LEU A 315 -9.00 30.61 5.44
CA LEU A 315 -8.99 31.93 6.07
C LEU A 315 -8.18 32.89 5.19
N VAL A 316 -8.86 33.85 4.56
CA VAL A 316 -8.17 34.81 3.69
C VAL A 316 -7.61 35.95 4.52
N ALA A 317 -6.30 36.15 4.46
CA ALA A 317 -5.64 37.24 5.16
C ALA A 317 -5.77 38.56 4.39
N GLY A 318 -6.07 39.66 5.08
CA GLY A 318 -5.94 40.98 4.50
C GLY A 318 -4.45 41.32 4.26
N ARG A 319 -4.16 42.08 3.20
CA ARG A 319 -2.80 42.52 2.81
C ARG A 319 -1.96 43.20 3.92
N GLU A 320 -2.59 43.63 5.02
CA GLU A 320 -1.97 44.35 6.14
C GLU A 320 -1.93 43.55 7.46
N ASP A 321 -2.52 42.34 7.53
CA ASP A 321 -2.62 41.55 8.76
C ASP A 321 -1.32 40.81 9.14
N ARG A 322 -0.25 40.92 8.33
CA ARG A 322 1.00 40.16 8.50
C ARG A 322 1.96 40.75 9.57
N GLY A 323 1.56 41.76 10.34
CA GLY A 323 2.49 42.45 11.29
C GLY A 323 1.91 43.11 12.54
N GLY A 324 0.65 42.84 12.91
CA GLY A 324 -0.03 43.44 14.09
C GLY A 324 0.08 42.63 15.39
N LEU A 325 -0.33 43.23 16.52
CA LEU A 325 -0.51 42.51 17.80
C LEU A 325 -1.53 41.38 17.64
N GLN A 326 -1.22 40.16 18.11
CA GLN A 326 -2.01 38.95 17.85
C GLN A 326 -3.49 39.06 18.27
N LEU A 327 -3.80 39.73 19.40
CA LEU A 327 -5.17 39.90 19.91
C LEU A 327 -6.01 40.92 19.10
N LEU A 328 -5.37 41.74 18.27
CA LEU A 328 -6.08 42.68 17.37
C LEU A 328 -6.31 42.07 15.98
N SER A 329 -5.70 40.92 15.69
CA SER A 329 -5.87 40.23 14.41
C SER A 329 -7.30 39.71 14.24
N HIS A 330 -7.91 40.00 13.10
CA HIS A 330 -9.20 39.43 12.73
C HIS A 330 -9.17 37.90 12.54
N LEU A 331 -7.98 37.33 12.30
CA LEU A 331 -7.81 35.90 12.09
C LEU A 331 -7.59 35.11 13.38
N HIS A 332 -7.07 35.73 14.44
CA HIS A 332 -6.70 35.02 15.67
C HIS A 332 -7.89 34.29 16.29
N TYR A 333 -9.01 34.98 16.51
CA TYR A 333 -10.21 34.37 17.10
C TYR A 333 -10.87 33.32 16.19
N LEU A 334 -10.83 33.51 14.87
CA LEU A 334 -11.31 32.52 13.92
C LEU A 334 -10.47 31.24 13.96
N ARG A 335 -9.15 31.39 14.05
CA ARG A 335 -8.21 30.27 14.17
C ARG A 335 -8.46 29.48 15.44
N GLU A 336 -8.50 30.14 16.59
CA GLU A 336 -8.73 29.48 17.89
C GLU A 336 -10.11 28.81 17.95
N ALA A 337 -11.14 29.43 17.39
CA ALA A 337 -12.49 28.87 17.37
C ALA A 337 -12.62 27.64 16.46
N LEU A 338 -11.88 27.58 15.35
CA LEU A 338 -12.06 26.54 14.32
C LEU A 338 -11.00 25.44 14.35
N ALA A 339 -9.82 25.68 14.93
CA ALA A 339 -8.72 24.71 14.99
C ALA A 339 -9.10 23.34 15.58
N PRO A 340 -10.00 23.24 16.60
CA PRO A 340 -10.42 21.93 17.11
C PRO A 340 -11.26 21.12 16.10
N ALA A 341 -12.05 21.79 15.26
CA ALA A 341 -13.12 21.18 14.45
C ALA A 341 -12.82 21.14 12.94
N ALA A 342 -11.88 21.95 12.45
CA ALA A 342 -11.59 22.13 11.03
C ALA A 342 -10.09 22.09 10.73
N ASP A 343 -9.75 21.85 9.47
CA ASP A 343 -8.40 22.03 8.92
C ASP A 343 -8.29 23.44 8.33
N LEU A 344 -7.36 24.25 8.84
CA LEU A 344 -7.26 25.67 8.53
C LEU A 344 -6.12 25.94 7.55
N SER A 345 -6.42 26.62 6.45
CA SER A 345 -5.43 27.14 5.52
C SER A 345 -5.49 28.66 5.44
N GLU A 346 -4.33 29.31 5.58
CA GLU A 346 -4.21 30.77 5.54
C GLU A 346 -3.34 31.18 4.35
N GLY A 347 -3.73 32.22 3.63
CA GLY A 347 -3.01 32.64 2.42
C GLY A 347 -3.81 33.58 1.52
N ASP A 348 -3.31 33.73 0.30
CA ASP A 348 -3.96 34.51 -0.75
C ASP A 348 -5.16 33.73 -1.34
N LEU A 349 -6.26 34.42 -1.64
CA LEU A 349 -7.54 33.81 -2.02
C LEU A 349 -7.42 32.86 -3.22
N SER A 350 -6.63 33.23 -4.23
CA SER A 350 -6.40 32.43 -5.43
C SER A 350 -5.71 31.08 -5.14
N ASP A 351 -4.80 31.03 -4.17
CA ASP A 351 -4.10 29.80 -3.77
C ASP A 351 -5.01 28.92 -2.94
N LEU A 352 -5.74 29.55 -2.01
CA LEU A 352 -6.68 28.86 -1.14
C LEU A 352 -7.82 28.22 -1.93
N LEU A 353 -8.38 28.90 -2.95
CA LEU A 353 -9.43 28.32 -3.80
C LEU A 353 -8.91 27.12 -4.63
N ARG A 354 -7.64 27.12 -5.04
CA ARG A 354 -7.01 25.97 -5.72
C ARG A 354 -6.86 24.76 -4.81
N ALA A 355 -6.72 24.95 -3.50
CA ALA A 355 -6.63 23.89 -2.50
C ALA A 355 -7.98 23.17 -2.21
N GLY A 356 -9.07 23.65 -2.81
CA GLY A 356 -10.42 23.06 -2.72
C GLY A 356 -11.01 23.08 -1.31
N PRO A 357 -11.24 24.27 -0.71
CA PRO A 357 -11.84 24.38 0.62
C PRO A 357 -13.34 24.03 0.62
N ASP A 358 -13.90 23.67 1.76
CA ASP A 358 -15.36 23.54 1.97
C ASP A 358 -15.99 24.88 2.37
N VAL A 359 -15.21 25.73 3.07
CA VAL A 359 -15.62 27.03 3.61
C VAL A 359 -14.55 28.06 3.33
N VAL A 360 -14.94 29.24 2.87
CA VAL A 360 -14.05 30.40 2.70
C VAL A 360 -14.50 31.50 3.64
N ILE A 361 -13.59 31.98 4.49
CA ILE A 361 -13.84 33.07 5.43
C ILE A 361 -13.09 34.33 5.01
N LEU A 362 -13.84 35.42 4.82
CA LEU A 362 -13.33 36.74 4.44
C LEU A 362 -13.56 37.74 5.59
N PRO A 363 -12.56 37.98 6.45
CA PRO A 363 -12.65 38.97 7.50
C PRO A 363 -12.34 40.39 6.98
N ASP A 364 -13.32 41.30 7.05
CA ASP A 364 -13.20 42.71 6.66
C ASP A 364 -12.55 42.97 5.28
N VAL A 365 -12.81 42.08 4.31
CA VAL A 365 -12.33 42.22 2.93
C VAL A 365 -13.35 43.00 2.10
N ALA A 366 -13.04 44.26 1.78
CA ALA A 366 -13.91 45.14 1.01
C ALA A 366 -13.74 45.02 -0.52
N VAL A 367 -12.50 44.84 -0.98
CA VAL A 367 -12.17 44.82 -2.41
C VAL A 367 -11.83 43.39 -2.79
N VAL A 368 -12.61 42.85 -3.74
CA VAL A 368 -12.37 41.56 -4.39
C VAL A 368 -12.15 41.86 -5.88
N THR A 369 -11.11 41.29 -6.48
CA THR A 369 -10.87 41.50 -7.92
C THR A 369 -11.94 40.77 -8.76
N PRO A 370 -12.24 41.19 -10.00
CA PRO A 370 -13.25 40.53 -10.83
C PRO A 370 -13.01 39.02 -11.05
N ASP A 371 -11.73 38.62 -11.11
CA ASP A 371 -11.34 37.21 -11.25
C ASP A 371 -11.63 36.42 -9.97
N GLU A 372 -11.32 36.98 -8.80
CA GLU A 372 -11.62 36.40 -7.49
C GLU A 372 -13.12 36.33 -7.23
N GLU A 373 -13.89 37.34 -7.65
CA GLU A 373 -15.35 37.36 -7.54
C GLU A 373 -15.96 36.20 -8.35
N THR A 374 -15.53 36.04 -9.60
CA THR A 374 -15.96 34.95 -10.47
C THR A 374 -15.61 33.59 -9.86
N ALA A 375 -14.42 33.45 -9.28
CA ALA A 375 -13.98 32.22 -8.64
C ALA A 375 -14.77 31.90 -7.36
N LEU A 376 -15.04 32.89 -6.51
CA LEU A 376 -15.88 32.77 -5.33
C LEU A 376 -17.33 32.42 -5.68
N LEU A 377 -17.89 33.03 -6.72
CA LEU A 377 -19.23 32.68 -7.20
C LEU A 377 -19.29 31.23 -7.67
N SER A 378 -18.33 30.79 -8.48
CA SER A 378 -18.26 29.38 -8.91
C SER A 378 -18.12 28.42 -7.72
N PHE A 379 -17.34 28.79 -6.71
CA PHE A 379 -17.17 28.03 -5.48
C PHE A 379 -18.50 27.89 -4.71
N VAL A 380 -19.21 28.99 -4.47
CA VAL A 380 -20.48 28.97 -3.74
C VAL A 380 -21.56 28.22 -4.54
N GLU A 381 -21.65 28.44 -5.85
CA GLU A 381 -22.63 27.75 -6.70
C GLU A 381 -22.46 26.22 -6.69
N LYS A 382 -21.22 25.73 -6.54
CA LYS A 382 -20.89 24.30 -6.43
C LYS A 382 -21.15 23.71 -5.03
N GLY A 383 -21.65 24.50 -4.08
CA GLY A 383 -21.94 24.04 -2.71
C GLY A 383 -21.05 24.63 -1.62
N GLY A 384 -20.14 25.55 -1.95
CA GLY A 384 -19.28 26.19 -0.97
C GLY A 384 -20.04 27.11 0.01
N LEU A 385 -19.53 27.23 1.24
CA LEU A 385 -19.95 28.27 2.18
C LEU A 385 -18.98 29.45 2.10
N LEU A 386 -19.49 30.63 1.73
CA LEU A 386 -18.78 31.89 1.86
C LEU A 386 -19.23 32.60 3.14
N LEU A 387 -18.31 32.73 4.10
CA LEU A 387 -18.55 33.43 5.35
C LEU A 387 -17.80 34.77 5.35
N ARG A 388 -18.52 35.86 5.56
CA ARG A 388 -17.96 37.21 5.58
C ARG A 388 -18.15 37.84 6.95
N PHE A 389 -17.14 38.58 7.41
CA PHE A 389 -17.25 39.44 8.60
C PHE A 389 -17.12 40.89 8.19
N ALA A 390 -18.02 41.73 8.71
CA ALA A 390 -17.96 43.17 8.51
C ALA A 390 -16.84 43.79 9.35
N GLY A 391 -16.37 44.96 8.94
CA GLY A 391 -15.42 45.75 9.70
C GLY A 391 -15.26 47.14 9.09
N PRO A 392 -14.28 47.92 9.55
CA PRO A 392 -14.07 49.29 9.08
C PRO A 392 -13.90 49.40 7.57
N LYS A 393 -13.22 48.44 6.92
CA LYS A 393 -13.02 48.47 5.46
C LYS A 393 -14.31 48.21 4.73
N LEU A 394 -15.07 47.18 5.13
CA LEU A 394 -16.38 46.87 4.56
C LEU A 394 -17.38 48.01 4.78
N ALA A 395 -17.34 48.69 5.92
CA ALA A 395 -18.23 49.82 6.24
C ALA A 395 -17.92 51.09 5.42
N ALA A 396 -16.66 51.29 5.05
CA ALA A 396 -16.20 52.41 4.24
C ALA A 396 -16.37 52.18 2.73
N ALA A 397 -16.54 50.92 2.31
CA ALA A 397 -16.69 50.55 0.92
C ALA A 397 -18.10 50.85 0.39
N SER A 398 -18.14 51.35 -0.84
CA SER A 398 -19.37 51.53 -1.61
C SER A 398 -19.58 50.29 -2.47
N PHE A 399 -20.58 49.48 -2.13
CA PHE A 399 -20.97 48.33 -2.96
C PHE A 399 -21.99 48.78 -4.01
N GLU A 400 -21.83 48.28 -5.24
CA GLU A 400 -22.87 48.44 -6.26
C GLU A 400 -24.14 47.68 -5.86
N ALA A 401 -25.29 48.17 -6.31
CA ALA A 401 -26.57 47.53 -5.99
C ALA A 401 -26.62 46.13 -6.63
N GLY A 402 -26.60 45.08 -5.79
CA GLY A 402 -26.77 43.70 -6.25
C GLY A 402 -25.51 42.82 -6.24
N ASP A 403 -24.46 43.19 -5.48
CA ASP A 403 -23.28 42.33 -5.28
C ASP A 403 -23.69 40.88 -4.92
N PRO A 404 -23.38 39.89 -5.79
CA PRO A 404 -23.83 38.51 -5.61
C PRO A 404 -23.14 37.79 -4.44
N LEU A 405 -22.02 38.33 -3.94
CA LEU A 405 -21.28 37.86 -2.76
C LEU A 405 -21.76 38.49 -1.45
N MET A 406 -22.85 39.25 -1.48
CA MET A 406 -23.52 39.80 -0.30
C MET A 406 -24.93 39.25 -0.14
N PRO A 407 -25.35 38.85 1.07
CA PRO A 407 -26.69 38.33 1.30
C PRO A 407 -27.76 39.43 1.30
N VAL A 408 -27.37 40.66 1.66
CA VAL A 408 -28.26 41.82 1.79
C VAL A 408 -27.53 43.08 1.34
N ARG A 409 -28.28 44.10 0.95
CA ARG A 409 -27.73 45.42 0.64
C ARG A 409 -27.29 46.12 1.93
N LEU A 410 -26.13 46.76 1.92
CA LEU A 410 -25.55 47.43 3.09
C LEU A 410 -25.77 48.94 3.00
N ARG A 411 -26.12 49.55 4.12
CA ARG A 411 -26.24 51.00 4.25
C ARG A 411 -24.84 51.60 4.39
N ALA A 412 -24.53 52.62 3.60
CA ALA A 412 -23.29 53.38 3.73
C ALA A 412 -23.18 54.03 5.12
N GLY A 413 -22.04 53.83 5.78
CA GLY A 413 -21.82 54.26 7.16
C GLY A 413 -22.31 53.24 8.19
N GLY A 414 -21.38 52.73 9.00
CA GLY A 414 -21.69 51.84 10.11
C GLY A 414 -22.35 52.55 11.30
N ARG A 415 -22.96 51.77 12.18
CA ARG A 415 -23.40 52.22 13.51
C ARG A 415 -22.24 52.02 14.47
N THR A 416 -21.77 53.08 15.11
CA THR A 416 -20.79 53.01 16.21
C THR A 416 -21.37 53.61 17.49
N VAL A 417 -21.33 52.84 18.57
CA VAL A 417 -21.76 53.24 19.91
C VAL A 417 -20.48 53.47 20.73
N GLY A 418 -20.25 54.70 21.19
CA GLY A 418 -19.09 55.04 22.04
C GLY A 418 -17.95 55.86 21.39
N GLY A 419 -18.10 56.36 20.15
CA GLY A 419 -17.22 57.43 19.65
C GLY A 419 -17.41 58.73 20.46
N ALA A 420 -16.45 59.67 20.42
CA ALA A 420 -16.42 60.90 21.24
C ALA A 420 -17.69 61.81 21.16
N MET A 421 -18.68 61.46 20.32
CA MET A 421 -19.96 62.15 20.12
C MET A 421 -21.19 61.21 20.17
N SER A 422 -21.07 59.93 20.56
CA SER A 422 -22.14 58.90 20.48
C SER A 422 -22.50 58.33 21.87
N TRP A 423 -23.67 58.73 22.40
CA TRP A 423 -24.20 58.32 23.72
C TRP A 423 -25.25 57.20 23.60
N GLY A 424 -24.89 56.04 23.04
CA GLY A 424 -25.75 54.85 23.03
C GLY A 424 -25.29 53.79 24.05
N ALA A 425 -26.20 52.94 24.53
CA ALA A 425 -25.82 51.74 25.28
C ALA A 425 -25.53 50.56 24.32
N PRO A 426 -24.54 49.68 24.61
CA PRO A 426 -24.32 48.45 23.86
C PRO A 426 -25.59 47.59 23.76
N ARG A 427 -25.75 46.87 22.64
CA ARG A 427 -26.95 46.07 22.37
C ARG A 427 -26.71 44.59 22.63
N ALA A 428 -27.68 43.93 23.25
CA ALA A 428 -27.70 42.47 23.44
C ALA A 428 -28.32 41.75 22.23
N LEU A 429 -28.02 40.46 22.09
CA LEU A 429 -28.63 39.59 21.07
C LEU A 429 -30.10 39.28 21.42
N ALA A 430 -30.94 39.14 20.38
CA ALA A 430 -32.27 38.58 20.52
C ALA A 430 -32.23 37.04 20.48
N PRO A 431 -33.22 36.34 21.04
CA PRO A 431 -33.34 34.89 20.89
C PRO A 431 -33.31 34.46 19.41
N PHE A 432 -32.64 33.34 19.12
CA PHE A 432 -32.55 32.83 17.75
C PHE A 432 -33.93 32.34 17.27
N PRO A 433 -34.38 32.73 16.06
CA PRO A 433 -35.62 32.21 15.49
C PRO A 433 -35.59 30.69 15.26
N GLU A 434 -36.75 30.01 15.29
CA GLU A 434 -36.82 28.55 15.05
C GLU A 434 -36.26 28.12 13.68
N ALA A 435 -36.40 28.97 12.66
CA ALA A 435 -35.86 28.72 11.32
C ALA A 435 -34.35 29.00 11.18
N SER A 436 -33.71 29.49 12.24
CA SER A 436 -32.28 29.78 12.29
C SER A 436 -31.48 28.51 12.57
N PRO A 437 -30.30 28.34 11.95
CA PRO A 437 -29.38 27.26 12.32
C PRO A 437 -28.85 27.35 13.76
N PHE A 438 -29.04 28.51 14.41
CA PHE A 438 -28.61 28.78 15.79
C PHE A 438 -29.72 28.53 16.82
N TYR A 439 -30.90 28.05 16.40
CA TYR A 439 -31.98 27.75 17.32
C TYR A 439 -31.54 26.74 18.39
N GLY A 440 -31.88 27.03 19.65
CA GLY A 440 -31.50 26.22 20.81
C GLY A 440 -30.12 26.52 21.41
N LEU A 441 -29.31 27.40 20.80
CA LEU A 441 -28.07 27.88 21.43
C LEU A 441 -28.39 28.84 22.59
N THR A 442 -27.65 28.72 23.69
CA THR A 442 -27.78 29.62 24.85
C THR A 442 -26.99 30.90 24.60
N ILE A 443 -27.61 32.06 24.81
CA ILE A 443 -27.00 33.38 24.62
C ILE A 443 -26.46 33.88 25.97
N PRO A 444 -25.13 34.03 26.14
CA PRO A 444 -24.55 34.59 27.37
C PRO A 444 -24.87 36.09 27.51
N GLU A 445 -25.11 36.55 28.74
CA GLU A 445 -25.45 37.96 29.01
C GLU A 445 -24.29 38.92 28.73
N GLU A 446 -23.03 38.46 28.79
CA GLU A 446 -21.85 39.28 28.50
C GLU A 446 -21.69 39.67 27.02
N VAL A 447 -22.41 39.02 26.09
CA VAL A 447 -22.26 39.29 24.65
C VAL A 447 -23.00 40.56 24.27
N THR A 448 -22.24 41.64 24.08
CA THR A 448 -22.76 42.93 23.65
C THR A 448 -22.13 43.41 22.34
N VAL A 449 -22.92 44.12 21.54
CA VAL A 449 -22.52 44.71 20.25
C VAL A 449 -22.44 46.23 20.39
N GLN A 450 -21.27 46.77 20.06
CA GLN A 450 -20.94 48.19 20.15
C GLN A 450 -20.92 48.86 18.78
N ALA A 451 -20.54 48.12 17.73
CA ALA A 451 -20.58 48.61 16.36
C ALA A 451 -21.07 47.54 15.39
N GLN A 452 -21.72 47.95 14.30
CA GLN A 452 -22.14 47.04 13.22
C GLN A 452 -22.35 47.77 11.89
N VAL A 453 -22.24 47.06 10.78
CA VAL A 453 -22.73 47.54 9.47
C VAL A 453 -24.22 47.25 9.37
N LEU A 454 -25.03 48.25 9.00
CA LEU A 454 -26.48 48.09 8.88
C LEU A 454 -26.88 47.60 7.50
N ALA A 455 -27.84 46.68 7.44
CA ALA A 455 -28.52 46.35 6.19
C ALA A 455 -29.52 47.44 5.81
N GLU A 456 -29.71 47.66 4.50
CA GLU A 456 -30.81 48.48 3.99
C GLU A 456 -32.15 47.78 4.27
N PRO A 457 -33.16 48.49 4.80
CA PRO A 457 -34.48 47.90 5.01
C PRO A 457 -35.11 47.47 3.68
N ASP A 458 -35.35 46.17 3.53
CA ASP A 458 -35.98 45.54 2.37
C ASP A 458 -37.03 44.52 2.87
N PRO A 459 -38.18 44.32 2.19
CA PRO A 459 -39.14 43.27 2.51
C PRO A 459 -38.55 41.87 2.73
N ASP A 460 -37.46 41.52 2.04
CA ASP A 460 -36.82 40.20 2.12
C ASP A 460 -35.79 40.09 3.27
N LEU A 461 -35.45 41.20 3.95
CA LEU A 461 -34.44 41.23 5.01
C LEU A 461 -34.77 40.31 6.19
N SER A 462 -36.06 40.20 6.54
CA SER A 462 -36.53 39.33 7.63
C SER A 462 -36.30 37.85 7.34
N ARG A 463 -36.32 37.44 6.06
CA ARG A 463 -36.03 36.06 5.63
C ARG A 463 -34.53 35.78 5.56
N ALA A 464 -33.72 36.81 5.27
CA ALA A 464 -32.27 36.71 5.23
C ALA A 464 -31.64 36.68 6.64
N ALA A 465 -32.25 37.35 7.63
CA ALA A 465 -31.73 37.44 8.99
C ALA A 465 -31.85 36.10 9.75
N ILE A 466 -30.71 35.52 10.12
CA ILE A 466 -30.63 34.29 10.95
C ILE A 466 -30.21 34.56 12.40
N ALA A 467 -29.69 35.75 12.69
CA ALA A 467 -29.54 36.26 14.05
C ALA A 467 -29.85 37.77 14.07
N MET A 468 -30.45 38.24 15.16
CA MET A 468 -30.87 39.63 15.34
C MET A 468 -30.44 40.14 16.71
N LEU A 469 -30.39 41.45 16.85
CA LEU A 469 -30.24 42.13 18.14
C LEU A 469 -31.60 42.43 18.76
N ALA A 470 -31.61 42.74 20.05
CA ALA A 470 -32.84 43.05 20.81
C ALA A 470 -33.64 44.24 20.25
N ASP A 471 -33.02 45.09 19.42
CA ASP A 471 -33.67 46.21 18.72
C ASP A 471 -34.22 45.84 17.33
N GLY A 472 -34.16 44.56 16.94
CA GLY A 472 -34.64 44.05 15.66
C GLY A 472 -33.66 44.24 14.50
N THR A 473 -32.47 44.79 14.73
CA THR A 473 -31.45 44.90 13.67
C THR A 473 -30.76 43.56 13.42
N PRO A 474 -30.52 43.15 12.15
CA PRO A 474 -29.82 41.90 11.85
C PRO A 474 -28.37 41.92 12.33
N LEU A 475 -27.95 40.83 12.99
CA LEU A 475 -26.57 40.56 13.37
C LEU A 475 -25.89 39.61 12.36
N VAL A 476 -26.63 38.61 11.88
CA VAL A 476 -26.15 37.65 10.88
C VAL A 476 -27.21 37.49 9.81
N THR A 477 -26.82 37.66 8.55
CA THR A 477 -27.69 37.49 7.38
C THR A 477 -27.16 36.40 6.45
N ARG A 478 -28.06 35.72 5.73
CA ARG A 478 -27.73 34.67 4.77
C ARG A 478 -28.47 34.81 3.45
N ALA A 479 -27.86 34.33 2.38
CA ALA A 479 -28.52 34.14 1.09
C ALA A 479 -28.02 32.85 0.41
N MET A 480 -28.95 32.10 -0.19
CA MET A 480 -28.62 30.90 -0.96
C MET A 480 -28.14 31.28 -2.37
N ARG A 481 -27.16 30.54 -2.89
CA ARG A 481 -26.59 30.72 -4.23
C ARG A 481 -26.20 29.34 -4.81
N GLY A 482 -26.86 28.91 -5.88
CA GLY A 482 -26.67 27.56 -6.43
C GLY A 482 -26.93 26.49 -5.36
N ALA A 483 -25.95 25.57 -5.19
CA ALA A 483 -25.99 24.55 -4.15
C ALA A 483 -25.42 25.01 -2.78
N GLY A 484 -24.82 26.21 -2.72
CA GLY A 484 -24.17 26.74 -1.52
C GLY A 484 -24.84 28.00 -0.97
N GLN A 485 -24.13 28.72 -0.11
CA GLN A 485 -24.67 29.90 0.57
C GLN A 485 -23.61 30.93 0.94
N VAL A 486 -24.06 32.18 1.03
CA VAL A 486 -23.29 33.33 1.51
C VAL A 486 -23.86 33.77 2.85
N VAL A 487 -22.99 33.92 3.85
CA VAL A 487 -23.34 34.38 5.20
C VAL A 487 -22.52 35.60 5.55
N LEU A 488 -23.15 36.64 6.10
CA LEU A 488 -22.50 37.86 6.56
C LEU A 488 -22.78 38.06 8.05
N PHE A 489 -21.71 38.16 8.84
CA PHE A 489 -21.73 38.73 10.18
C PHE A 489 -21.58 40.24 10.06
N HIS A 490 -22.54 40.98 10.61
CA HIS A 490 -22.56 42.45 10.57
C HIS A 490 -21.58 43.09 11.58
N VAL A 491 -20.72 42.29 12.21
CA VAL A 491 -19.69 42.67 13.19
C VAL A 491 -18.32 42.11 12.78
N THR A 492 -17.25 42.60 13.41
CA THR A 492 -15.89 42.09 13.21
C THR A 492 -15.70 40.69 13.76
N ALA A 493 -14.71 39.98 13.20
CA ALA A 493 -14.28 38.66 13.68
C ALA A 493 -13.40 38.72 14.93
N ASN A 494 -13.08 39.93 15.41
CA ASN A 494 -12.32 40.20 16.63
C ASN A 494 -13.18 40.97 17.66
N SER A 495 -12.60 41.34 18.79
CA SER A 495 -13.33 42.00 19.88
C SER A 495 -13.62 43.49 19.66
N ASP A 496 -13.27 44.09 18.51
CA ASP A 496 -13.36 45.55 18.32
C ASP A 496 -14.80 46.07 18.32
N TRP A 497 -15.71 45.32 17.68
CA TRP A 497 -17.10 45.76 17.51
C TRP A 497 -18.10 45.00 18.39
N SER A 498 -17.72 43.83 18.90
CA SER A 498 -18.59 43.02 19.75
C SER A 498 -17.81 42.08 20.67
N GLY A 499 -18.40 41.72 21.80
CA GLY A 499 -17.89 40.66 22.68
C GLY A 499 -18.14 39.24 22.15
N LEU A 500 -18.77 39.08 20.98
CA LEU A 500 -19.15 37.76 20.45
C LEU A 500 -17.92 36.84 20.26
N PRO A 501 -16.81 37.26 19.62
CA PRO A 501 -15.65 36.38 19.41
C PRO A 501 -14.95 35.90 20.70
N LEU A 502 -15.25 36.51 21.84
CA LEU A 502 -14.73 36.11 23.16
C LEU A 502 -15.61 35.05 23.86
N SER A 503 -16.74 34.68 23.27
CA SER A 503 -17.73 33.80 23.89
C SER A 503 -17.75 32.40 23.27
N GLY A 504 -18.11 31.39 24.06
CA GLY A 504 -18.35 30.03 23.55
C GLY A 504 -19.51 29.95 22.55
N LEU A 505 -20.40 30.94 22.53
CA LEU A 505 -21.47 31.07 21.55
C LEU A 505 -20.90 31.26 20.12
N PHE A 506 -19.80 32.00 19.97
CA PHE A 506 -19.16 32.21 18.66
C PHE A 506 -18.65 30.91 18.05
N VAL A 507 -17.98 30.08 18.86
CA VAL A 507 -17.51 28.75 18.46
C VAL A 507 -18.69 27.89 17.99
N GLN A 508 -19.76 27.82 18.79
CA GLN A 508 -20.96 27.05 18.46
C GLN A 508 -21.66 27.55 17.19
N MET A 509 -21.73 28.87 16.98
CA MET A 509 -22.29 29.45 15.76
C MET A 509 -21.46 29.10 14.53
N LEU A 510 -20.12 29.20 14.62
CA LEU A 510 -19.23 28.83 13.52
C LEU A 510 -19.34 27.34 13.19
N GLU A 511 -19.30 26.45 14.19
CA GLU A 511 -19.48 25.01 14.00
C GLU A 511 -20.80 24.67 13.30
N ARG A 512 -21.91 25.31 13.71
CA ARG A 512 -23.22 25.09 13.07
C ARG A 512 -23.19 25.51 11.60
N LEU A 513 -22.54 26.62 11.27
CA LEU A 513 -22.42 27.09 9.89
C LEU A 513 -21.52 26.20 9.05
N THR A 514 -20.37 25.77 9.56
CA THR A 514 -19.43 24.91 8.83
C THR A 514 -20.01 23.51 8.57
N ILE A 515 -20.91 23.01 9.43
CA ILE A 515 -21.67 21.77 9.20
C ILE A 515 -22.71 21.93 8.08
N LEU A 516 -23.31 23.12 7.92
CA LEU A 516 -24.39 23.40 6.97
C LEU A 516 -23.94 23.68 5.53
N SER A 517 -22.64 23.68 5.24
CA SER A 517 -22.11 23.87 3.88
C SER A 517 -22.49 22.72 2.94
N ALA A 518 -22.88 21.55 3.46
CA ALA A 518 -23.43 20.47 2.66
C ALA A 518 -24.98 20.49 2.70
N THR A 519 -25.58 21.14 1.70
CA THR A 519 -27.04 21.13 1.40
C THR A 519 -27.91 22.05 2.29
N PRO A 520 -28.82 22.87 1.71
CA PRO A 520 -29.69 23.73 2.48
C PRO A 520 -30.72 22.93 3.28
N GLY A 521 -30.63 23.03 4.61
CA GLY A 521 -31.69 22.67 5.54
C GLY A 521 -31.56 21.25 6.12
N THR A 522 -30.93 21.15 7.29
CA THR A 522 -31.41 20.41 8.48
C THR A 522 -30.28 20.36 9.51
N ALA A 523 -30.59 20.77 10.74
CA ALA A 523 -29.68 20.77 11.87
C ALA A 523 -29.10 19.37 12.15
N ALA A 524 -27.94 19.32 12.82
CA ALA A 524 -27.25 18.12 13.29
C ALA A 524 -28.09 17.22 14.25
N SER A 525 -29.31 17.62 14.58
CA SER A 525 -30.34 16.81 15.23
C SER A 525 -31.29 16.23 14.17
N GLY A 526 -30.95 15.08 13.59
CA GLY A 526 -31.82 14.42 12.61
C GLY A 526 -31.34 13.12 11.97
N ILE A 527 -30.16 12.57 12.31
CA ILE A 527 -29.67 11.29 11.73
C ILE A 527 -30.70 10.17 11.96
N GLU A 528 -31.26 10.09 13.17
CA GLU A 528 -32.23 9.05 13.54
C GLU A 528 -33.55 9.12 12.76
N ALA A 529 -33.96 10.33 12.34
CA ALA A 529 -35.20 10.57 11.60
C ALA A 529 -35.05 10.43 10.07
N ARG A 530 -33.83 10.15 9.58
CA ARG A 530 -33.52 10.00 8.14
C ARG A 530 -33.62 8.55 7.71
N SER A 531 -33.75 8.35 6.39
CA SER A 531 -33.65 7.03 5.75
C SER A 531 -32.34 6.96 4.96
N PHE A 532 -31.63 5.85 5.07
CA PHE A 532 -30.34 5.60 4.45
C PHE A 532 -30.42 4.48 3.42
N GLU A 533 -29.80 4.68 2.27
CA GLU A 533 -29.67 3.67 1.22
C GLU A 533 -28.28 3.04 1.27
N VAL A 534 -28.21 1.74 0.99
CA VAL A 534 -26.92 1.02 0.89
C VAL A 534 -26.26 1.40 -0.43
N ARG A 535 -25.16 2.15 -0.36
CA ARG A 535 -24.37 2.52 -1.53
C ARG A 535 -23.40 1.41 -1.92
N ARG A 536 -22.72 0.83 -0.93
CA ARG A 536 -21.75 -0.26 -1.11
C ARG A 536 -21.91 -1.26 0.02
N ALA A 537 -22.08 -2.53 -0.31
CA ALA A 537 -22.11 -3.61 0.67
C ALA A 537 -20.78 -4.36 0.68
N MET A 538 -20.33 -4.77 1.86
CA MET A 538 -19.14 -5.57 2.07
C MET A 538 -19.50 -7.06 2.05
N ASP A 539 -18.76 -7.86 1.27
CA ASP A 539 -18.87 -9.34 1.29
C ASP A 539 -18.08 -9.95 2.46
N GLY A 540 -18.22 -11.26 2.71
CA GLY A 540 -17.51 -11.93 3.81
C GLY A 540 -15.99 -11.92 3.69
N PHE A 541 -15.43 -11.62 2.51
CA PHE A 541 -13.99 -11.47 2.28
C PHE A 541 -13.48 -10.04 2.52
N GLY A 542 -14.37 -9.10 2.86
CA GLY A 542 -14.03 -7.69 3.10
C GLY A 542 -14.02 -6.82 1.84
N ARG A 543 -14.55 -7.30 0.71
CA ARG A 543 -14.64 -6.53 -0.53
C ARG A 543 -15.94 -5.75 -0.61
N LEU A 544 -15.83 -4.48 -0.99
CA LEU A 544 -17.00 -3.63 -1.25
C LEU A 544 -17.48 -3.82 -2.70
N SER A 545 -18.78 -4.04 -2.86
CA SER A 545 -19.44 -4.11 -4.17
C SER A 545 -20.60 -3.10 -4.26
N GLU A 546 -20.73 -2.50 -5.44
CA GLU A 546 -21.90 -1.74 -5.86
C GLU A 546 -22.78 -2.71 -6.67
N GLY A 547 -24.07 -2.87 -6.34
CA GLY A 547 -24.94 -3.68 -7.22
C GLY A 547 -26.04 -4.51 -6.56
N THR A 548 -26.27 -4.39 -5.26
CA THR A 548 -27.42 -5.02 -4.60
C THR A 548 -28.34 -3.93 -4.07
N ALA A 549 -29.55 -3.85 -4.64
CA ALA A 549 -30.58 -2.92 -4.17
C ALA A 549 -31.14 -3.46 -2.85
N PHE A 550 -30.59 -2.98 -1.74
CA PHE A 550 -31.16 -3.21 -0.42
C PHE A 550 -32.30 -2.22 -0.16
N ALA A 551 -33.24 -2.61 0.69
CA ALA A 551 -34.25 -1.68 1.19
C ALA A 551 -33.57 -0.54 1.97
N ALA A 552 -34.17 0.65 1.91
CA ALA A 552 -33.70 1.76 2.72
C ALA A 552 -33.91 1.47 4.21
N VAL A 553 -32.96 1.88 5.05
CA VAL A 553 -32.91 1.60 6.48
C VAL A 553 -33.13 2.89 7.26
N ALA A 554 -33.95 2.83 8.32
CA ALA A 554 -34.12 3.98 9.20
C ALA A 554 -32.82 4.32 9.93
N GLY A 555 -32.51 5.60 10.08
CA GLY A 555 -31.28 6.06 10.71
C GLY A 555 -31.14 5.61 12.17
N ALA A 556 -32.26 5.54 12.91
CA ALA A 556 -32.28 4.99 14.27
C ALA A 556 -31.80 3.53 14.32
N ASP A 557 -32.28 2.69 13.40
CA ASP A 557 -31.88 1.28 13.31
C ASP A 557 -30.40 1.14 12.91
N LEU A 558 -29.92 1.98 11.98
CA LEU A 558 -28.53 1.98 11.54
C LEU A 558 -27.57 2.41 12.67
N VAL A 559 -27.93 3.43 13.46
CA VAL A 559 -27.14 3.87 14.61
C VAL A 559 -27.09 2.79 15.69
N ALA A 560 -28.24 2.17 16.00
CA ALA A 560 -28.29 1.06 16.96
C ALA A 560 -27.47 -0.14 16.50
N ALA A 561 -27.57 -0.51 15.22
CA ALA A 561 -26.79 -1.58 14.62
C ALA A 561 -25.28 -1.29 14.64
N ARG A 562 -24.87 -0.05 14.35
CA ARG A 562 -23.46 0.38 14.40
C ARG A 562 -22.88 0.25 15.81
N ALA A 563 -23.62 0.65 16.84
CA ALA A 563 -23.16 0.55 18.23
C ALA A 563 -22.88 -0.91 18.62
N GLN A 564 -23.76 -1.83 18.21
CA GLN A 564 -23.68 -3.25 18.53
C GLN A 564 -22.82 -4.06 17.53
N GLY A 565 -22.48 -3.48 16.37
CA GLY A 565 -21.94 -4.19 15.22
C GLY A 565 -22.91 -5.20 14.61
N ALA A 566 -24.22 -5.04 14.83
CA ALA A 566 -25.22 -6.02 14.41
C ALA A 566 -25.41 -5.97 12.88
N THR A 567 -24.95 -7.02 12.20
CA THR A 567 -25.11 -7.19 10.75
C THR A 567 -25.95 -8.43 10.45
N GLY A 568 -26.62 -8.44 9.30
CA GLY A 568 -27.42 -9.57 8.86
C GLY A 568 -27.84 -9.46 7.39
N PRO A 569 -28.58 -10.45 6.85
CA PRO A 569 -28.99 -10.46 5.44
C PRO A 569 -29.82 -9.23 5.01
N GLY A 570 -30.62 -8.66 5.93
CA GLY A 570 -31.39 -7.43 5.70
C GLY A 570 -30.65 -6.13 6.05
N LEU A 571 -29.48 -6.23 6.69
CA LEU A 571 -28.66 -5.10 7.11
C LEU A 571 -27.16 -5.46 6.97
N PRO A 572 -26.65 -5.52 5.73
CA PRO A 572 -25.27 -5.93 5.47
C PRO A 572 -24.26 -4.87 5.95
N PRO A 573 -23.04 -5.24 6.37
CA PRO A 573 -22.00 -4.24 6.60
C PRO A 573 -21.66 -3.51 5.29
N GLY A 574 -21.34 -2.23 5.37
CA GLY A 574 -21.19 -1.40 4.18
C GLY A 574 -21.23 0.10 4.42
N ILE A 575 -21.31 0.85 3.32
CA ILE A 575 -21.46 2.30 3.29
C ILE A 575 -22.91 2.66 2.98
N TYR A 576 -23.49 3.43 3.88
CA TYR A 576 -24.86 3.91 3.85
C TYR A 576 -24.86 5.41 3.56
N THR A 577 -25.72 5.86 2.65
CA THR A 577 -25.82 7.27 2.27
C THR A 577 -27.23 7.80 2.43
N ALA A 578 -27.31 9.02 2.95
CA ALA A 578 -28.49 9.88 2.92
C ALA A 578 -28.05 11.26 2.39
N PRO A 579 -28.98 12.14 1.96
CA PRO A 579 -28.62 13.48 1.50
C PRO A 579 -27.73 14.22 2.53
N GLY A 580 -26.50 14.55 2.12
CA GLY A 580 -25.52 15.26 2.96
C GLY A 580 -24.84 14.45 4.07
N SER A 581 -25.04 13.12 4.15
CA SER A 581 -24.39 12.28 5.18
C SER A 581 -24.09 10.87 4.69
N GLN A 582 -22.87 10.41 4.96
CA GLN A 582 -22.42 9.03 4.74
C GLN A 582 -22.05 8.39 6.09
N LEU A 583 -22.59 7.20 6.34
CA LEU A 583 -22.30 6.37 7.53
C LEU A 583 -21.74 5.01 7.10
N ALA A 584 -20.88 4.45 7.94
CA ALA A 584 -20.36 3.09 7.77
C ALA A 584 -21.00 2.13 8.79
N LEU A 585 -21.33 0.92 8.36
CA LEU A 585 -21.67 -0.19 9.25
C LEU A 585 -20.56 -1.24 9.14
N ASN A 586 -19.80 -1.41 10.23
CA ASN A 586 -18.77 -2.42 10.37
C ASN A 586 -19.31 -3.62 11.17
N ILE A 587 -18.69 -4.79 11.00
CA ILE A 587 -19.03 -6.01 11.75
C ILE A 587 -18.75 -5.85 13.25
N THR A 588 -17.73 -5.07 13.56
CA THR A 588 -17.26 -4.73 14.89
C THR A 588 -17.85 -3.39 15.33
N GLY A 589 -18.82 -3.47 16.25
CA GLY A 589 -19.28 -2.31 17.01
C GLY A 589 -18.21 -1.82 17.99
N ALA A 590 -18.46 -0.69 18.66
CA ALA A 590 -17.53 -0.12 19.64
C ALA A 590 -17.24 -1.09 20.81
N ASP A 591 -18.27 -1.84 21.25
CA ASP A 591 -18.21 -2.72 22.41
C ASP A 591 -18.28 -4.21 22.05
N ARG A 592 -18.26 -4.56 20.75
CA ARG A 592 -18.39 -5.96 20.33
C ARG A 592 -17.10 -6.73 20.63
N GLY A 593 -17.16 -7.63 21.61
CA GLY A 593 -16.11 -8.60 21.92
C GLY A 593 -16.30 -9.92 21.19
N PHE A 594 -15.22 -10.70 21.05
CA PHE A 594 -15.26 -12.07 20.57
C PHE A 594 -15.01 -13.03 21.73
N THR A 595 -15.87 -14.02 21.88
CA THR A 595 -15.73 -15.08 22.88
C THR A 595 -15.31 -16.37 22.19
N PRO A 596 -14.25 -17.05 22.65
CA PRO A 596 -13.86 -18.33 22.09
C PRO A 596 -14.93 -19.39 22.32
N ALA A 597 -15.08 -20.28 21.35
CA ALA A 597 -15.91 -21.45 21.45
C ALA A 597 -15.44 -22.41 22.53
N SER A 598 -16.38 -22.97 23.30
CA SER A 598 -16.09 -24.08 24.21
C SER A 598 -16.66 -25.39 23.67
N TRP A 599 -15.86 -26.47 23.75
CA TRP A 599 -16.26 -27.81 23.35
C TRP A 599 -16.26 -28.75 24.57
N PRO A 600 -17.21 -29.69 24.67
CA PRO A 600 -17.21 -30.68 25.76
C PRO A 600 -15.95 -31.55 25.77
N ALA A 601 -15.51 -31.95 26.97
CA ALA A 601 -14.36 -32.83 27.13
C ALA A 601 -14.51 -34.14 26.32
N GLY A 602 -13.45 -34.53 25.60
CA GLY A 602 -13.45 -35.70 24.72
C GLY A 602 -14.05 -35.47 23.32
N GLN A 603 -14.40 -34.24 22.94
CA GLN A 603 -14.68 -33.89 21.53
C GLN A 603 -13.40 -34.04 20.70
N SER A 604 -13.51 -34.69 19.54
CA SER A 604 -12.44 -34.68 18.53
C SER A 604 -12.42 -33.32 17.82
N ILE A 605 -11.36 -32.54 18.05
CA ILE A 605 -11.09 -31.29 17.36
C ILE A 605 -9.86 -31.50 16.48
N GLU A 606 -10.09 -31.55 15.18
CA GLU A 606 -9.06 -31.58 14.14
C GLU A 606 -8.49 -30.16 13.96
N GLY A 607 -7.16 -30.03 13.83
CA GLY A 607 -6.50 -28.74 13.59
C GLY A 607 -5.63 -28.21 14.74
N GLU A 608 -5.77 -28.75 15.96
CA GLU A 608 -4.92 -28.43 17.12
C GLU A 608 -3.53 -29.13 17.06
N VAL A 609 -3.45 -30.23 16.30
CA VAL A 609 -2.21 -30.97 16.05
C VAL A 609 -1.84 -30.85 14.59
N THR A 610 -0.64 -30.34 14.30
CA THR A 610 -0.08 -30.24 12.94
C THR A 610 0.17 -31.64 12.37
N THR A 611 -0.86 -32.30 11.85
CA THR A 611 -0.68 -33.53 11.08
C THR A 611 -0.06 -33.13 9.73
N LEU A 612 1.20 -33.51 9.51
CA LEU A 612 1.88 -33.33 8.23
C LEU A 612 1.01 -33.91 7.11
N PRO A 613 0.85 -33.21 5.97
CA PRO A 613 -0.01 -33.67 4.89
C PRO A 613 0.47 -35.04 4.37
N PRO A 614 -0.45 -35.91 3.91
CA PRO A 614 -0.08 -37.20 3.34
C PRO A 614 0.80 -36.98 2.11
N GLN A 615 2.00 -37.54 2.11
CA GLN A 615 2.94 -37.42 1.00
C GLN A 615 3.03 -38.74 0.22
N PRO A 616 2.49 -38.80 -1.02
CA PRO A 616 2.63 -39.98 -1.85
C PRO A 616 4.07 -40.10 -2.38
N LEU A 617 4.75 -41.20 -2.06
CA LEU A 617 6.14 -41.46 -2.48
C LEU A 617 6.24 -42.15 -3.86
N LYS A 618 5.10 -42.52 -4.46
CA LYS A 618 5.04 -43.23 -5.75
C LYS A 618 5.85 -42.54 -6.85
N GLY A 619 5.68 -41.23 -7.04
CA GLY A 619 6.35 -40.48 -8.09
C GLY A 619 7.88 -40.52 -7.99
N TRP A 620 8.41 -40.29 -6.78
CA TRP A 620 9.84 -40.34 -6.50
C TRP A 620 10.45 -41.72 -6.73
N LEU A 621 9.73 -42.79 -6.36
CA LEU A 621 10.19 -44.16 -6.57
C LEU A 621 10.17 -44.58 -8.05
N LEU A 622 9.16 -44.14 -8.82
CA LEU A 622 9.10 -44.36 -10.26
C LEU A 622 10.20 -43.58 -11.00
N LEU A 623 10.48 -42.34 -10.57
CA LEU A 623 11.59 -41.54 -11.09
C LEU A 623 12.94 -42.21 -10.81
N ALA A 624 13.14 -42.71 -9.58
CA ALA A 624 14.35 -43.44 -9.22
C ALA A 624 14.51 -44.74 -10.05
N ALA A 625 13.42 -45.48 -10.28
CA ALA A 625 13.43 -46.66 -11.14
C ALA A 625 13.79 -46.30 -12.59
N LEU A 626 13.21 -45.22 -13.14
CA LEU A 626 13.50 -44.73 -14.49
C LEU A 626 14.96 -44.29 -14.61
N ALA A 627 15.47 -43.50 -13.66
CA ALA A 627 16.86 -43.05 -13.65
C ALA A 627 17.84 -44.23 -13.61
N ALA A 628 17.56 -45.25 -12.79
CA ALA A 628 18.36 -46.47 -12.73
C ALA A 628 18.35 -47.22 -14.08
N LEU A 629 17.21 -47.30 -14.77
CA LEU A 629 17.12 -47.90 -16.12
C LEU A 629 17.84 -47.07 -17.18
N MET A 630 17.77 -45.73 -17.12
CA MET A 630 18.51 -44.86 -18.02
C MET A 630 20.02 -44.99 -17.83
N LEU A 631 20.48 -45.21 -16.59
CA LEU A 631 21.88 -45.44 -16.26
C LEU A 631 22.38 -46.83 -16.72
N ASP A 632 21.49 -47.83 -16.80
CA ASP A 632 21.81 -49.19 -17.28
C ASP A 632 22.28 -49.19 -18.74
N ILE A 633 21.74 -48.30 -19.58
CA ILE A 633 22.07 -48.19 -21.02
C ILE A 633 23.54 -47.79 -21.25
N PRO A 634 24.04 -46.62 -20.77
CA PRO A 634 25.43 -46.24 -20.95
C PRO A 634 26.38 -47.17 -20.21
N ALA A 635 25.99 -47.69 -19.03
CA ALA A 635 26.81 -48.66 -18.30
C ALA A 635 26.98 -49.97 -19.09
N SER A 636 25.91 -50.49 -19.70
CA SER A 636 25.97 -51.66 -20.59
C SER A 636 26.78 -51.40 -21.87
N LEU A 637 26.69 -50.20 -22.45
CA LEU A 637 27.47 -49.81 -23.63
C LEU A 637 28.96 -49.61 -23.33
N TRP A 638 29.30 -49.12 -22.14
CA TRP A 638 30.66 -48.98 -21.64
C TRP A 638 31.31 -50.36 -21.45
N LEU A 639 30.62 -51.28 -20.78
CA LEU A 639 31.11 -52.64 -20.51
C LEU A 639 31.23 -53.51 -21.79
N SER A 640 30.40 -53.28 -22.80
CA SER A 640 30.50 -53.97 -24.10
C SER A 640 31.50 -53.31 -25.07
N GLY A 641 32.19 -52.24 -24.66
CA GLY A 641 33.15 -51.51 -25.50
C GLY A 641 32.53 -50.76 -26.69
N ARG A 642 31.20 -50.65 -26.75
CA ARG A 642 30.45 -50.02 -27.85
C ARG A 642 30.19 -48.53 -27.64
N LEU A 643 30.54 -47.99 -26.46
CA LEU A 643 30.28 -46.59 -26.08
C LEU A 643 30.80 -45.57 -27.11
N ARG A 644 32.00 -45.78 -27.67
CA ARG A 644 32.57 -44.90 -28.70
C ARG A 644 31.78 -44.86 -30.03
N ARG A 645 30.97 -45.89 -30.34
CA ARG A 645 30.18 -45.97 -31.57
C ARG A 645 28.79 -45.34 -31.45
N PHE A 646 28.29 -45.15 -30.24
CA PHE A 646 26.95 -44.60 -29.96
C PHE A 646 26.99 -43.37 -29.04
N ALA A 647 28.18 -42.81 -28.79
CA ALA A 647 28.38 -41.64 -27.93
C ALA A 647 27.49 -40.45 -28.35
N GLY A 648 27.27 -40.25 -29.66
CA GLY A 648 26.41 -39.18 -30.17
C GLY A 648 24.92 -39.31 -29.80
N VAL A 649 24.40 -40.53 -29.70
CA VAL A 649 22.97 -40.77 -29.36
C VAL A 649 22.75 -40.70 -27.85
N ALA A 650 23.72 -41.19 -27.07
CA ALA A 650 23.67 -41.10 -25.61
C ALA A 650 23.86 -39.66 -25.09
N LEU A 651 24.70 -38.83 -25.75
CA LEU A 651 24.82 -37.40 -25.42
C LEU A 651 23.56 -36.61 -25.78
N LEU A 652 22.90 -36.91 -26.91
CA LEU A 652 21.68 -36.20 -27.31
C LEU A 652 20.54 -36.41 -26.29
N ALA A 653 20.35 -37.65 -25.82
CA ALA A 653 19.31 -37.98 -24.84
C ALA A 653 19.59 -37.40 -23.44
N LEU A 654 20.85 -37.19 -23.06
CA LEU A 654 21.23 -36.50 -21.83
C LEU A 654 21.18 -34.97 -21.93
N ALA A 655 21.28 -34.41 -23.14
CA ALA A 655 21.30 -32.95 -23.36
C ALA A 655 19.90 -32.33 -23.53
N LEU A 656 18.87 -33.14 -23.83
CA LEU A 656 17.48 -32.68 -24.00
C LEU A 656 16.87 -31.88 -22.81
N PRO A 657 17.15 -32.18 -21.53
CA PRO A 657 16.67 -31.36 -20.41
C PRO A 657 17.53 -30.11 -20.13
N PHE A 658 18.68 -29.95 -20.78
CA PHE A 658 19.60 -28.80 -20.60
C PHE A 658 19.54 -27.80 -21.77
N MET A 659 18.61 -27.97 -22.71
CA MET A 659 18.39 -27.01 -23.79
C MET A 659 17.75 -25.74 -23.21
N PRO A 660 18.32 -24.54 -23.42
CA PRO A 660 17.79 -23.31 -22.85
C PRO A 660 16.39 -23.03 -23.39
N GLN A 661 15.42 -22.91 -22.48
CA GLN A 661 14.08 -22.42 -22.80
C GLN A 661 14.07 -20.88 -22.75
N ASP A 662 13.48 -20.30 -23.80
CA ASP A 662 13.10 -18.91 -24.09
C ASP A 662 13.93 -17.71 -23.56
N PRO A 663 14.32 -16.76 -24.43
CA PRO A 663 15.01 -15.52 -24.07
C PRO A 663 14.14 -14.51 -23.31
N ALA A 664 12.84 -14.76 -23.14
CA ALA A 664 11.93 -13.88 -22.40
C ALA A 664 12.22 -13.85 -20.87
N ALA A 665 12.93 -14.86 -20.32
CA ALA A 665 13.29 -14.92 -18.90
C ALA A 665 14.61 -14.21 -18.56
N ALA A 666 15.31 -13.62 -19.54
CA ALA A 666 16.57 -12.90 -19.33
C ALA A 666 16.38 -11.43 -18.95
N ASP A 667 15.28 -10.80 -19.40
CA ASP A 667 14.92 -9.42 -19.00
C ASP A 667 14.45 -9.36 -17.54
N ASP A 668 13.62 -10.32 -17.12
CA ASP A 668 13.18 -10.42 -15.72
C ASP A 668 14.34 -10.63 -14.74
N ARG A 669 15.41 -11.33 -15.14
CA ARG A 669 16.60 -11.52 -14.29
C ARG A 669 17.47 -10.27 -14.16
N ARG A 670 17.53 -9.40 -15.19
CA ARG A 670 18.24 -8.10 -15.08
C ARG A 670 17.46 -7.11 -14.23
N ALA A 671 16.14 -7.09 -14.36
CA ALA A 671 15.26 -6.26 -13.52
C ALA A 671 15.28 -6.70 -12.04
N VAL A 672 15.38 -8.02 -11.78
CA VAL A 672 15.51 -8.58 -10.41
C VAL A 672 16.91 -8.38 -9.81
N ALA A 673 17.98 -8.33 -10.61
CA ALA A 673 19.33 -8.05 -10.10
C ALA A 673 19.52 -6.57 -9.71
N ALA A 674 18.83 -5.65 -10.38
CA ALA A 674 18.84 -4.22 -10.05
C ALA A 674 18.06 -3.87 -8.76
N THR A 675 17.32 -4.81 -8.18
CA THR A 675 16.58 -4.61 -6.92
C THR A 675 17.32 -5.10 -5.67
N SER A 676 18.46 -5.80 -5.82
CA SER A 676 19.25 -6.36 -4.70
C SER A 676 20.51 -5.57 -4.32
N GLU A 677 21.05 -4.73 -5.21
CA GLU A 677 22.29 -3.96 -5.01
C GLU A 677 22.16 -2.55 -5.61
N VAL A 678 22.97 -1.59 -5.17
CA VAL A 678 23.02 -0.24 -5.77
C VAL A 678 23.66 -0.33 -7.16
N VAL A 679 22.95 0.07 -8.21
CA VAL A 679 23.47 0.03 -9.59
C VAL A 679 23.59 1.45 -10.16
N LEU A 680 24.76 1.81 -10.68
CA LEU A 680 24.98 3.08 -11.38
C LEU A 680 24.61 2.93 -12.85
N GLY A 681 23.77 3.84 -13.36
CA GLY A 681 23.34 3.82 -14.76
C GLY A 681 24.05 4.86 -15.63
N TYR A 682 24.16 4.59 -16.93
CA TYR A 682 24.51 5.60 -17.93
C TYR A 682 23.51 5.57 -19.10
N ILE A 683 23.23 6.73 -19.69
CA ILE A 683 22.33 6.81 -20.85
C ILE A 683 23.08 6.33 -22.10
N ARG A 684 22.47 5.38 -22.83
CA ARG A 684 23.00 4.91 -24.11
C ARG A 684 22.88 6.00 -25.16
N THR A 685 24.01 6.31 -25.78
CA THR A 685 24.09 7.36 -26.80
C THR A 685 23.95 6.83 -28.22
N GLY A 686 24.12 5.52 -28.41
CA GLY A 686 24.19 4.90 -29.74
C GLY A 686 25.59 4.94 -30.36
N ASP A 687 26.55 5.64 -29.74
CA ASP A 687 27.98 5.54 -30.07
C ASP A 687 28.64 4.47 -29.18
N PRO A 688 29.06 3.32 -29.74
CA PRO A 688 29.61 2.22 -28.95
C PRO A 688 30.91 2.59 -28.21
N ASP A 689 31.72 3.52 -28.73
CA ASP A 689 32.97 3.94 -28.08
C ASP A 689 32.67 4.85 -26.88
N LEU A 690 31.63 5.68 -26.97
CA LEU A 690 31.18 6.52 -25.87
C LEU A 690 30.45 5.71 -24.79
N ASP A 691 29.61 4.77 -25.19
CA ASP A 691 28.91 3.88 -24.26
C ASP A 691 29.92 2.99 -23.50
N ALA A 692 30.94 2.44 -24.19
CA ALA A 692 32.02 1.68 -23.54
C ALA A 692 32.86 2.53 -22.58
N ARG A 693 33.09 3.81 -22.90
CA ARG A 693 33.76 4.77 -22.01
C ARG A 693 32.97 5.04 -20.75
N SER A 694 31.67 5.25 -20.89
CA SER A 694 30.75 5.52 -19.78
C SER A 694 30.68 4.31 -18.84
N GLU A 695 30.56 3.11 -19.42
CA GLU A 695 30.58 1.85 -18.66
C GLU A 695 31.89 1.67 -17.89
N ALA A 696 33.04 1.84 -18.56
CA ALA A 696 34.35 1.70 -17.92
C ALA A 696 34.58 2.76 -16.83
N GLY A 697 34.12 3.98 -17.06
CA GLY A 697 34.18 5.08 -16.10
C GLY A 697 33.39 4.80 -14.82
N LEU A 698 32.13 4.39 -14.96
CA LEU A 698 31.29 4.05 -13.81
C LEU A 698 31.76 2.79 -13.10
N ARG A 699 32.34 1.83 -13.82
CA ARG A 699 32.94 0.64 -13.21
C ARG A 699 34.14 1.01 -12.34
N GLY A 700 35.03 1.86 -12.85
CA GLY A 700 36.16 2.40 -12.09
C GLY A 700 35.72 3.20 -10.87
N LEU A 701 34.68 4.03 -11.01
CA LEU A 701 34.07 4.74 -9.88
C LEU A 701 33.47 3.77 -8.84
N GLY A 702 32.78 2.73 -9.28
CA GLY A 702 32.23 1.67 -8.41
C GLY A 702 33.32 0.98 -7.59
N GLN A 703 34.47 0.67 -8.21
CA GLN A 703 35.60 0.08 -7.49
C GLN A 703 36.20 1.05 -6.45
N VAL A 704 36.28 2.34 -6.76
CA VAL A 704 36.73 3.37 -5.81
C VAL A 704 35.74 3.50 -4.64
N LEU A 705 34.44 3.47 -4.90
CA LEU A 705 33.40 3.46 -3.86
C LEU A 705 33.55 2.24 -2.94
N TYR A 706 33.69 1.05 -3.52
CA TYR A 706 33.92 -0.19 -2.79
C TYR A 706 35.16 -0.12 -1.91
N ASN A 707 36.25 0.44 -2.43
CA ASN A 707 37.53 0.50 -1.72
C ASN A 707 37.59 1.59 -0.63
N ARG A 708 36.76 2.64 -0.73
CA ARG A 708 36.88 3.85 0.12
C ARG A 708 35.64 4.16 0.96
N THR A 709 34.53 3.47 0.74
CA THR A 709 33.25 3.67 1.42
C THR A 709 32.64 2.31 1.81
N THR A 710 31.46 2.31 2.42
CA THR A 710 30.68 1.09 2.71
C THR A 710 29.70 0.73 1.57
N ILE A 711 29.72 1.46 0.46
CA ILE A 711 28.85 1.20 -0.69
C ILE A 711 29.52 0.16 -1.57
N GLU A 712 28.78 -0.89 -1.90
CA GLU A 712 29.21 -1.95 -2.81
C GLU A 712 28.31 -1.94 -4.06
N PRO A 713 28.61 -1.12 -5.09
CA PRO A 713 27.76 -1.05 -6.27
C PRO A 713 27.92 -2.30 -7.15
N GLY A 714 26.81 -2.73 -7.75
CA GLY A 714 26.81 -3.75 -8.81
C GLY A 714 27.44 -3.23 -10.11
N ALA A 715 27.48 -4.08 -11.14
CA ALA A 715 28.01 -3.70 -12.45
C ALA A 715 27.18 -2.57 -13.10
N PRO A 716 27.80 -1.51 -13.69
CA PRO A 716 27.06 -0.43 -14.32
C PRO A 716 26.19 -0.90 -15.49
N VAL A 717 25.05 -0.24 -15.69
CA VAL A 717 24.09 -0.62 -16.73
C VAL A 717 23.84 0.56 -17.67
N GLY A 718 23.93 0.30 -18.97
CA GLY A 718 23.50 1.25 -20.00
C GLY A 718 21.98 1.19 -20.16
N VAL A 719 21.31 2.35 -20.03
CA VAL A 719 19.86 2.52 -19.96
C VAL A 719 19.36 3.32 -21.17
N ASP A 720 18.22 2.92 -21.72
CA ASP A 720 17.49 3.67 -22.76
C ASP A 720 16.24 4.34 -22.17
N PRO A 721 16.16 5.69 -22.11
CA PRO A 721 15.00 6.40 -21.54
C PRO A 721 13.70 6.21 -22.33
N GLU A 722 13.76 5.70 -23.57
CA GLU A 722 12.60 5.40 -24.38
C GLU A 722 11.87 4.13 -23.93
N THR A 723 12.61 3.12 -23.44
CA THR A 723 12.07 1.78 -23.14
C THR A 723 12.21 1.36 -21.70
N ASP A 724 13.31 1.74 -21.05
CA ASP A 724 13.72 1.16 -19.77
C ASP A 724 13.13 1.92 -18.57
N GLU A 725 12.96 1.23 -17.45
CA GLU A 725 12.49 1.82 -16.20
C GLU A 725 13.65 2.47 -15.45
N LEU A 726 13.55 3.79 -15.21
CA LEU A 726 14.64 4.59 -14.63
C LEU A 726 14.64 4.57 -13.10
N ALA A 727 13.51 4.20 -12.47
CA ALA A 727 13.34 4.24 -11.02
C ALA A 727 14.33 3.34 -10.24
N PHE A 728 14.98 2.38 -10.90
CA PHE A 728 15.95 1.46 -10.27
C PHE A 728 17.36 2.06 -10.12
N PHE A 729 17.64 3.22 -10.71
CA PHE A 729 18.99 3.79 -10.76
C PHE A 729 19.08 5.07 -9.92
N PRO A 730 19.72 5.09 -8.74
CA PRO A 730 19.83 6.33 -7.97
C PRO A 730 20.58 7.44 -8.72
N PHE A 731 21.48 7.05 -9.63
CA PHE A 731 22.32 7.97 -10.39
C PHE A 731 22.40 7.57 -11.88
N LEU A 732 22.26 8.57 -12.75
CA LEU A 732 22.45 8.45 -14.20
C LEU A 732 23.54 9.38 -14.71
N TYR A 733 24.54 8.79 -15.39
CA TYR A 733 25.52 9.55 -16.17
C TYR A 733 25.04 9.73 -17.61
N TRP A 734 24.94 10.98 -18.08
CA TRP A 734 24.49 11.30 -19.42
C TRP A 734 25.58 12.06 -20.21
N PRO A 735 26.35 11.37 -21.07
CA PRO A 735 27.28 12.05 -21.96
C PRO A 735 26.53 12.66 -23.14
N VAL A 736 26.73 13.95 -23.40
CA VAL A 736 26.02 14.69 -24.44
C VAL A 736 26.80 14.65 -25.76
N LEU A 737 26.16 14.18 -26.83
CA LEU A 737 26.68 14.26 -28.20
C LEU A 737 26.16 15.52 -28.89
N ALA A 738 26.94 16.08 -29.81
CA ALA A 738 26.54 17.23 -30.62
C ALA A 738 25.27 16.97 -31.44
N ASP A 739 25.09 15.75 -31.93
CA ASP A 739 23.99 15.30 -32.78
C ASP A 739 23.02 14.34 -32.06
N ALA A 740 23.00 14.37 -30.71
CA ALA A 740 22.12 13.52 -29.92
C ALA A 740 20.64 13.70 -30.34
N PRO A 741 19.89 12.61 -30.58
CA PRO A 741 18.47 12.69 -30.86
C PRO A 741 17.71 13.23 -29.65
N MET A 742 16.65 14.01 -29.90
CA MET A 742 15.78 14.50 -28.83
C MET A 742 14.91 13.36 -28.29
N PRO A 743 14.83 13.17 -26.96
CA PRO A 743 13.93 12.22 -26.35
C PRO A 743 12.47 12.44 -26.78
N SER A 744 11.70 11.36 -26.85
CA SER A 744 10.27 11.41 -27.12
C SER A 744 9.49 12.04 -25.94
N PRO A 745 8.24 12.48 -26.14
CA PRO A 745 7.39 12.94 -25.04
C PRO A 745 7.17 11.88 -23.94
N ALA A 746 7.26 10.58 -24.29
CA ALA A 746 7.17 9.51 -23.31
C ALA A 746 8.46 9.41 -22.48
N ALA A 747 9.63 9.49 -23.11
CA ALA A 747 10.92 9.53 -22.44
C ALA A 747 11.05 10.76 -21.51
N TYR A 748 10.63 11.94 -21.95
CA TYR A 748 10.61 13.13 -21.09
C TYR A 748 9.72 12.99 -19.85
N ARG A 749 8.58 12.28 -19.95
CA ARG A 749 7.76 11.98 -18.76
C ARG A 749 8.49 11.09 -17.77
N ARG A 750 9.21 10.06 -18.25
CA ARG A 750 10.01 9.18 -17.39
C ARG A 750 11.19 9.91 -16.75
N LEU A 751 11.89 10.74 -17.51
CA LEU A 751 13.01 11.56 -17.01
C LEU A 751 12.55 12.58 -15.97
N ASN A 752 11.40 13.24 -16.18
CA ASN A 752 10.83 14.15 -15.19
C ASN A 752 10.36 13.42 -13.93
N GLN A 753 9.73 12.25 -14.08
CA GLN A 753 9.35 11.40 -12.94
C GLN A 753 10.59 10.95 -12.16
N TYR A 754 11.65 10.53 -12.85
CA TYR A 754 12.93 10.14 -12.27
C TYR A 754 13.53 11.23 -11.38
N LEU A 755 13.61 12.46 -11.89
CA LEU A 755 14.10 13.62 -11.14
C LEU A 755 13.19 13.96 -9.95
N GLN A 756 11.87 13.86 -10.10
CA GLN A 756 10.90 14.09 -9.01
C GLN A 756 10.98 13.03 -7.89
N THR A 757 11.38 11.80 -8.22
CA THR A 757 11.55 10.70 -7.25
C THR A 757 12.92 10.70 -6.56
N GLY A 758 13.74 11.74 -6.74
CA GLY A 758 15.04 11.89 -6.07
C GLY A 758 16.22 11.28 -6.84
N GLY A 759 16.04 10.89 -8.11
CA GLY A 759 17.13 10.48 -8.99
C GLY A 759 17.98 11.67 -9.42
N MET A 760 19.29 11.45 -9.60
CA MET A 760 20.22 12.49 -10.05
C MET A 760 20.79 12.19 -11.44
N ILE A 761 20.84 13.21 -12.30
CA ILE A 761 21.50 13.15 -13.61
C ILE A 761 22.77 14.01 -13.62
N LEU A 762 23.90 13.42 -14.01
CA LEU A 762 25.13 14.14 -14.37
C LEU A 762 25.20 14.29 -15.90
N PHE A 763 24.95 15.50 -16.41
CA PHE A 763 25.17 15.83 -17.80
C PHE A 763 26.64 16.20 -18.03
N ASP A 764 27.33 15.46 -18.91
CA ASP A 764 28.71 15.71 -19.29
C ASP A 764 28.82 16.06 -20.77
N THR A 765 29.10 17.33 -21.07
CA THR A 765 29.30 17.82 -22.46
C THR A 765 30.67 17.49 -23.01
N ARG A 766 31.63 17.11 -22.15
CA ARG A 766 32.98 16.64 -22.53
C ARG A 766 33.80 17.60 -23.41
N ASP A 767 33.42 18.86 -23.44
CA ASP A 767 33.93 19.91 -24.32
C ASP A 767 34.88 20.88 -23.60
N GLY A 768 35.36 20.51 -22.41
CA GLY A 768 36.18 21.35 -21.55
C GLY A 768 37.50 21.83 -22.17
N ASP A 769 38.02 21.14 -23.19
CA ASP A 769 39.22 21.52 -23.96
C ASP A 769 38.97 22.47 -25.13
N VAL A 770 37.74 22.58 -25.65
CA VAL A 770 37.39 23.39 -26.83
C VAL A 770 36.57 24.63 -26.48
N ALA A 771 35.81 24.61 -25.38
CA ALA A 771 34.84 25.66 -25.02
C ALA A 771 35.49 26.97 -24.52
N ASP A 772 36.04 27.85 -25.36
CA ASP A 772 36.58 29.12 -24.85
C ASP A 772 35.47 30.08 -24.32
N PHE A 773 35.82 30.91 -23.31
CA PHE A 773 34.92 31.77 -22.51
C PHE A 773 33.71 32.33 -23.29
N GLY A 774 32.53 31.73 -23.08
CA GLY A 774 31.24 32.28 -23.53
C GLY A 774 30.74 31.88 -24.92
N SER A 775 31.45 31.00 -25.66
CA SER A 775 30.93 30.47 -26.92
C SER A 775 30.16 29.15 -26.71
N ALA A 776 28.94 29.07 -27.26
CA ALA A 776 28.13 27.85 -27.16
C ALA A 776 28.68 26.76 -28.10
N THR A 777 29.30 25.73 -27.52
CA THR A 777 29.74 24.51 -28.19
C THR A 777 28.55 23.73 -28.79
N PRO A 778 28.77 22.89 -29.82
CA PRO A 778 27.72 22.03 -30.35
C PRO A 778 27.04 21.18 -29.27
N GLU A 779 27.82 20.57 -28.39
CA GLU A 779 27.37 19.74 -27.27
C GLU A 779 26.59 20.56 -26.23
N GLY A 780 27.08 21.78 -25.91
CA GLY A 780 26.37 22.70 -25.02
C GLY A 780 25.02 23.17 -25.55
N ARG A 781 24.89 23.39 -26.87
CA ARG A 781 23.58 23.71 -27.50
C ARG A 781 22.64 22.53 -27.45
N THR A 782 23.14 21.33 -27.70
CA THR A 782 22.33 20.11 -27.64
C THR A 782 21.86 19.83 -26.23
N LEU A 783 22.72 20.04 -25.22
CA LEU A 783 22.30 20.00 -23.82
C LEU A 783 21.19 21.03 -23.51
N GLN A 784 21.31 22.27 -23.98
CA GLN A 784 20.24 23.26 -23.78
C GLN A 784 18.91 22.83 -24.42
N MET A 785 18.95 22.17 -25.58
CA MET A 785 17.77 21.60 -26.20
C MET A 785 17.18 20.45 -25.38
N ILE A 786 18.00 19.50 -24.92
CA ILE A 786 17.59 18.36 -24.08
C ILE A 786 17.06 18.82 -22.72
N ALA A 787 17.68 19.82 -22.11
CA ALA A 787 17.33 20.30 -20.78
C ALA A 787 16.03 21.14 -20.77
N ARG A 788 15.68 21.81 -21.88
CA ARG A 788 14.54 22.74 -21.94
C ARG A 788 13.17 22.11 -21.59
N PRO A 789 12.86 20.85 -22.00
CA PRO A 789 11.61 20.19 -21.60
C PRO A 789 11.70 19.45 -20.25
N LEU A 790 12.89 19.39 -19.63
CA LEU A 790 13.06 18.82 -18.30
C LEU A 790 12.60 19.84 -17.24
N GLN A 791 11.92 19.35 -16.21
CA GLN A 791 11.46 20.14 -15.08
C GLN A 791 12.60 20.30 -14.07
N ILE A 792 13.66 20.99 -14.49
CA ILE A 792 14.83 21.26 -13.64
C ILE A 792 14.71 22.62 -12.95
N PRO A 793 15.10 22.73 -11.66
CA PRO A 793 15.22 24.00 -10.96
C PRO A 793 16.17 24.99 -11.68
N PRO A 794 16.11 26.31 -11.37
CA PRO A 794 17.10 27.26 -11.86
C PRO A 794 18.51 26.80 -11.49
N LEU A 795 19.49 27.05 -12.37
CA LEU A 795 20.87 26.58 -12.20
C LEU A 795 21.83 27.74 -11.89
N GLU A 796 22.81 27.49 -11.04
CA GLU A 796 23.94 28.39 -10.77
C GLU A 796 25.27 27.63 -10.74
N PRO A 797 26.43 28.31 -10.93
CA PRO A 797 27.72 27.69 -10.72
C PRO A 797 27.86 27.25 -9.26
N ILE A 798 28.39 26.05 -9.03
CA ILE A 798 28.58 25.50 -7.69
C ILE A 798 29.36 26.46 -6.79
N ALA A 799 28.72 26.89 -5.71
CA ALA A 799 29.34 27.77 -4.72
C ALA A 799 30.33 26.98 -3.82
N GLU A 800 31.32 27.67 -3.25
CA GLU A 800 32.29 27.06 -2.32
C GLU A 800 31.64 26.41 -1.10
N ASP A 801 30.47 26.91 -0.69
CA ASP A 801 29.69 26.42 0.46
C ASP A 801 28.64 25.36 0.11
N HIS A 802 28.57 24.92 -1.15
CA HIS A 802 27.64 23.89 -1.60
C HIS A 802 27.94 22.52 -0.97
N VAL A 803 26.92 21.74 -0.60
CA VAL A 803 27.07 20.45 0.09
C VAL A 803 27.99 19.46 -0.64
N LEU A 804 27.94 19.40 -1.98
CA LEU A 804 28.82 18.58 -2.82
C LEU A 804 30.33 18.83 -2.62
N THR A 805 30.74 20.00 -2.11
CA THR A 805 32.15 20.27 -1.77
C THR A 805 32.62 19.50 -0.53
N ARG A 806 31.69 18.92 0.24
CA ARG A 806 31.96 18.33 1.56
C ARG A 806 31.15 17.09 1.91
N THR A 807 30.47 16.47 0.94
CA THR A 807 29.63 15.30 1.22
C THR A 807 30.45 14.12 1.76
N PHE A 808 31.68 13.90 1.29
CA PHE A 808 32.57 12.86 1.84
C PHE A 808 34.01 13.36 1.95
N TYR A 809 34.58 13.83 0.83
CA TYR A 809 35.83 14.58 0.76
C TYR A 809 35.57 16.07 0.79
N LEU A 810 36.53 16.83 1.31
CA LEU A 810 36.59 18.28 1.14
C LEU A 810 37.24 18.61 -0.21
N LEU A 811 36.49 19.27 -1.09
CA LEU A 811 36.87 19.61 -2.46
C LEU A 811 36.76 21.11 -2.67
N GLN A 812 37.71 21.67 -3.42
CA GLN A 812 37.69 23.06 -3.87
C GLN A 812 37.32 23.17 -5.36
N ASP A 813 37.68 22.14 -6.13
CA ASP A 813 37.44 22.04 -7.57
C ASP A 813 36.91 20.65 -7.93
N PHE A 814 36.31 20.55 -9.11
CA PHE A 814 35.63 19.34 -9.61
C PHE A 814 36.23 18.83 -10.95
N PRO A 815 37.55 18.55 -11.01
CA PRO A 815 38.19 18.19 -12.26
C PRO A 815 37.75 16.80 -12.75
N GLY A 816 37.74 16.62 -14.06
CA GLY A 816 37.64 15.32 -14.72
C GLY A 816 38.92 15.06 -15.51
N ARG A 817 38.80 14.64 -16.77
CA ARG A 817 39.94 14.62 -17.70
C ARG A 817 40.40 16.04 -18.05
N HIS A 818 39.45 16.97 -18.12
CA HIS A 818 39.70 18.41 -18.24
C HIS A 818 39.55 19.10 -16.88
N ALA A 819 40.23 20.23 -16.70
CA ALA A 819 40.22 21.02 -15.48
C ALA A 819 39.74 22.46 -15.75
N GLY A 820 39.19 23.13 -14.73
CA GLY A 820 38.96 24.58 -14.76
C GLY A 820 37.63 25.06 -15.34
N ARG A 821 36.61 24.20 -15.43
CA ARG A 821 35.25 24.61 -15.87
C ARG A 821 34.28 24.70 -14.70
N PRO A 822 33.39 25.73 -14.68
CA PRO A 822 32.34 25.80 -13.68
C PRO A 822 31.39 24.61 -13.86
N VAL A 823 31.16 23.90 -12.76
CA VAL A 823 30.11 22.89 -12.66
C VAL A 823 28.84 23.59 -12.21
N TRP A 824 27.73 23.32 -12.87
CA TRP A 824 26.44 23.93 -12.56
C TRP A 824 25.56 22.96 -11.79
N VAL A 825 24.87 23.48 -10.80
CA VAL A 825 23.96 22.77 -9.90
C VAL A 825 22.71 23.62 -9.70
N GLU A 826 21.70 23.06 -9.04
CA GLU A 826 20.51 23.81 -8.62
C GLU A 826 20.89 25.07 -7.81
N ALA A 827 20.24 26.18 -8.14
CA ALA A 827 20.45 27.48 -7.52
C ALA A 827 19.80 27.58 -6.16
N ALA A 828 20.51 28.25 -5.25
CA ALA A 828 20.01 28.64 -3.94
C ALA A 828 18.73 29.50 -4.02
N PRO A 829 17.80 29.38 -3.05
CA PRO A 829 16.72 30.36 -2.87
C PRO A 829 17.25 31.79 -2.67
N ALA A 830 16.55 32.78 -3.22
CA ALA A 830 16.99 34.18 -3.22
C ALA A 830 17.05 34.84 -1.81
N ASP A 831 16.45 34.20 -0.82
CA ASP A 831 16.33 34.58 0.60
C ASP A 831 17.29 33.80 1.52
N ALA A 832 18.20 32.99 0.96
CA ALA A 832 19.21 32.25 1.72
C ALA A 832 20.32 33.17 2.28
N GLU A 833 20.11 33.72 3.47
CA GLU A 833 21.12 34.50 4.20
C GLU A 833 22.12 33.61 4.97
N ARG A 834 23.36 34.09 5.14
CA ARG A 834 24.30 33.50 6.11
C ARG A 834 23.87 33.92 7.51
N ALA A 835 23.47 32.96 8.35
CA ALA A 835 23.26 33.22 9.76
C ALA A 835 24.57 33.68 10.43
N GLU A 836 24.50 34.69 11.29
CA GLU A 836 25.65 35.25 11.99
C GLU A 836 26.34 34.17 12.85
N GLY A 837 27.62 33.89 12.60
CA GLY A 837 28.39 32.83 13.30
C GLY A 837 28.45 31.47 12.59
N MET A 838 27.72 31.27 11.49
CA MET A 838 27.80 30.06 10.66
C MET A 838 28.66 30.31 9.40
N PRO A 839 29.63 29.42 9.05
CA PRO A 839 30.50 29.64 7.89
C PRO A 839 29.80 29.47 6.52
N PHE A 840 28.53 29.06 6.48
CA PHE A 840 27.86 28.59 5.25
C PHE A 840 26.38 29.05 5.20
N ARG A 841 25.84 29.22 3.99
CA ARG A 841 24.41 29.54 3.77
C ARG A 841 23.52 28.32 4.07
N ASN A 842 22.29 28.55 4.54
CA ASN A 842 21.28 27.49 4.66
C ASN A 842 20.67 27.26 3.26
N LEU A 843 21.22 26.31 2.52
CA LEU A 843 20.85 26.01 1.14
C LEU A 843 19.97 24.76 1.16
N ASN A 844 18.75 24.86 0.59
CA ASN A 844 17.73 23.81 0.39
C ASN A 844 18.08 22.40 0.91
N ASP A 845 17.22 21.86 1.77
CA ASP A 845 17.29 20.50 2.36
C ASP A 845 17.12 19.34 1.33
N GLY A 846 17.33 19.58 0.03
CA GLY A 846 17.11 18.62 -1.06
C GLY A 846 18.40 18.11 -1.71
N VAL A 847 18.34 16.90 -2.29
CA VAL A 847 19.38 16.40 -3.19
C VAL A 847 19.30 17.16 -4.51
N THR A 848 20.37 17.84 -4.89
CA THR A 848 20.53 18.48 -6.20
C THR A 848 20.18 17.49 -7.33
N PRO A 849 19.08 17.67 -8.08
CA PRO A 849 18.60 16.66 -9.03
C PRO A 849 19.46 16.58 -10.29
N VAL A 850 20.22 17.64 -10.60
CA VAL A 850 21.03 17.73 -11.82
C VAL A 850 22.38 18.38 -11.54
N VAL A 851 23.43 17.78 -12.09
CA VAL A 851 24.79 18.34 -12.13
C VAL A 851 25.22 18.45 -13.59
N ILE A 852 25.78 19.59 -14.00
CA ILE A 852 26.18 19.84 -15.39
C ILE A 852 27.64 20.30 -15.45
N GLY A 853 28.43 19.70 -16.34
CA GLY A 853 29.71 20.26 -16.74
C GLY A 853 30.29 19.58 -17.98
N GLY A 854 31.52 19.93 -18.32
CA GLY A 854 32.19 19.45 -19.55
C GLY A 854 33.55 18.81 -19.31
N ASN A 855 33.77 18.24 -18.12
CA ASN A 855 35.10 17.82 -17.68
C ASN A 855 35.48 16.40 -18.12
N ASP A 856 34.61 15.65 -18.81
CA ASP A 856 34.86 14.27 -19.28
C ASP A 856 35.26 13.35 -18.10
N TRP A 857 34.36 13.26 -17.11
CA TRP A 857 34.61 12.54 -15.85
C TRP A 857 34.70 11.03 -16.04
N ALA A 858 33.88 10.43 -16.91
CA ALA A 858 33.94 9.01 -17.19
C ALA A 858 35.34 8.57 -17.64
N SER A 859 35.99 9.36 -18.50
CA SER A 859 37.36 9.09 -18.95
C SER A 859 38.40 9.20 -17.83
N ALA A 860 38.18 10.08 -16.84
CA ALA A 860 39.06 10.17 -15.68
C ALA A 860 38.88 9.01 -14.69
N TRP A 861 37.65 8.50 -14.56
CA TRP A 861 37.33 7.38 -13.67
C TRP A 861 37.68 6.02 -14.25
N ALA A 862 37.73 5.89 -15.58
CA ALA A 862 37.86 4.61 -16.26
C ALA A 862 39.19 3.88 -15.99
N THR A 863 39.08 2.65 -15.49
CA THR A 863 40.18 1.73 -15.22
C THR A 863 39.93 0.37 -15.88
N ASP A 864 41.01 -0.39 -16.11
CA ASP A 864 40.93 -1.78 -16.54
C ASP A 864 40.71 -2.75 -15.35
N ALA A 865 40.64 -4.05 -15.61
CA ALA A 865 40.46 -5.08 -14.58
C ALA A 865 41.64 -5.23 -13.60
N ARG A 866 42.72 -4.46 -13.77
CA ARG A 866 43.89 -4.43 -12.89
C ARG A 866 44.06 -3.05 -12.24
N ASP A 867 43.01 -2.24 -12.21
CA ASP A 867 42.98 -0.86 -11.71
C ASP A 867 43.93 0.10 -12.45
N VAL A 868 44.32 -0.22 -13.69
CA VAL A 868 45.16 0.67 -14.51
C VAL A 868 44.27 1.68 -15.26
N PRO A 869 44.54 3.00 -15.17
CA PRO A 869 43.74 3.99 -15.89
C PRO A 869 43.77 3.82 -17.42
N LEU A 870 42.59 3.88 -18.05
CA LEU A 870 42.43 3.65 -19.49
C LEU A 870 42.76 4.89 -20.34
N TYR A 871 42.47 6.09 -19.84
CA TYR A 871 42.68 7.34 -20.57
C TYR A 871 43.68 8.25 -19.86
N PRO A 872 44.55 8.98 -20.59
CA PRO A 872 45.47 9.92 -19.97
C PRO A 872 44.74 11.14 -19.39
N VAL A 873 45.10 11.51 -18.16
CA VAL A 873 44.64 12.71 -17.44
C VAL A 873 45.88 13.52 -17.06
N GLY A 874 45.99 14.74 -17.57
CA GLY A 874 47.15 15.61 -17.34
C GLY A 874 48.51 14.99 -17.72
N ARG A 875 49.59 15.48 -17.11
CA ARG A 875 50.97 14.95 -17.27
C ARG A 875 51.68 14.85 -15.92
N GLY A 876 52.46 13.79 -15.74
CA GLY A 876 53.25 13.55 -14.53
C GLY A 876 52.41 13.57 -13.25
N PHE A 877 53.02 13.99 -12.15
CA PHE A 877 52.39 14.02 -10.82
C PHE A 877 51.13 14.92 -10.74
N ALA A 878 51.07 15.99 -11.54
CA ALA A 878 49.89 16.85 -11.62
C ALA A 878 48.68 16.11 -12.21
N GLY A 879 48.92 15.22 -13.19
CA GLY A 879 47.88 14.38 -13.79
C GLY A 879 47.34 13.32 -12.83
N GLU A 880 48.22 12.69 -12.04
CA GLU A 880 47.81 11.76 -10.98
C GLU A 880 46.96 12.45 -9.91
N ARG A 881 47.38 13.65 -9.47
CA ARG A 881 46.59 14.46 -8.52
C ARG A 881 45.21 14.83 -9.10
N GLN A 882 45.15 15.22 -10.37
CA GLN A 882 43.89 15.57 -11.02
C GLN A 882 42.94 14.36 -11.08
N ARG A 883 43.45 13.18 -11.43
CA ARG A 883 42.65 11.95 -11.42
C ARG A 883 42.16 11.59 -10.02
N GLU A 884 43.00 11.72 -9.01
CA GLU A 884 42.61 11.52 -7.61
C GLU A 884 41.48 12.47 -7.21
N MET A 885 41.55 13.75 -7.60
CA MET A 885 40.46 14.70 -7.37
C MET A 885 39.19 14.34 -8.13
N ALA A 886 39.29 13.84 -9.36
CA ALA A 886 38.15 13.35 -10.13
C ALA A 886 37.45 12.18 -9.41
N TRP A 887 38.21 11.20 -8.89
CA TRP A 887 37.64 10.10 -8.10
C TRP A 887 36.95 10.60 -6.83
N ARG A 888 37.54 11.54 -6.11
CA ARG A 888 36.90 12.13 -4.92
C ARG A 888 35.62 12.87 -5.24
N PHE A 889 35.57 13.58 -6.36
CA PHE A 889 34.33 14.19 -6.84
C PHE A 889 33.25 13.13 -7.12
N GLY A 890 33.60 12.05 -7.84
CA GLY A 890 32.67 10.95 -8.08
C GLY A 890 32.15 10.32 -6.79
N VAL A 891 33.01 10.13 -5.77
CA VAL A 891 32.58 9.66 -4.45
C VAL A 891 31.63 10.65 -3.77
N ASN A 892 31.93 11.94 -3.78
CA ASN A 892 31.04 12.97 -3.22
C ASN A 892 29.67 12.97 -3.90
N LEU A 893 29.65 12.84 -5.24
CA LEU A 893 28.43 12.80 -6.04
C LEU A 893 27.54 11.63 -5.64
N ILE A 894 28.09 10.40 -5.61
CA ILE A 894 27.30 9.21 -5.28
C ILE A 894 26.89 9.19 -3.80
N MET A 895 27.78 9.62 -2.89
CA MET A 895 27.41 9.78 -1.48
C MET A 895 26.27 10.80 -1.32
N HIS A 896 26.28 11.89 -2.09
CA HIS A 896 25.24 12.93 -2.03
C HIS A 896 23.88 12.37 -2.41
N VAL A 897 23.84 11.63 -3.52
CA VAL A 897 22.64 10.94 -3.98
C VAL A 897 22.11 9.95 -2.94
N LEU A 898 23.00 9.13 -2.34
CA LEU A 898 22.58 8.03 -1.46
C LEU A 898 22.28 8.46 -0.02
N THR A 899 22.86 9.55 0.46
CA THR A 899 22.65 10.01 1.85
C THR A 899 21.54 11.03 2.02
N GLY A 900 20.98 11.56 0.92
CA GLY A 900 19.87 12.50 0.99
C GLY A 900 20.20 13.76 1.82
N ASN A 901 19.20 14.22 2.59
CA ASN A 901 19.25 15.40 3.45
C ASN A 901 19.92 15.16 4.83
N TYR A 902 20.35 13.94 5.14
CA TYR A 902 20.87 13.61 6.47
C TYR A 902 22.10 14.44 6.89
N LYS A 903 22.91 14.92 5.94
CA LYS A 903 24.12 15.71 6.23
C LYS A 903 23.87 17.23 6.30
N SER A 904 22.81 17.76 5.69
CA SER A 904 22.35 19.14 5.96
C SER A 904 21.71 19.20 7.35
N ASP A 905 20.95 18.18 7.74
CA ASP A 905 20.24 18.11 9.03
C ASP A 905 21.16 18.10 10.25
N GLN A 906 22.34 17.47 10.17
CA GLN A 906 23.33 17.49 11.27
C GLN A 906 23.85 18.89 11.60
N VAL A 907 23.78 19.84 10.67
CA VAL A 907 24.18 21.24 10.89
C VAL A 907 23.15 22.00 11.73
N HIS A 908 21.89 21.52 11.77
CA HIS A 908 20.79 22.13 12.53
C HIS A 908 20.65 21.59 13.97
N VAL A 909 21.32 20.48 14.31
CA VAL A 909 21.24 19.86 15.64
C VAL A 909 21.62 20.81 16.79
N PRO A 910 22.68 21.65 16.69
CA PRO A 910 22.99 22.60 17.76
C PRO A 910 21.88 23.64 18.01
N ALA A 911 21.27 24.17 16.94
CA ALA A 911 20.19 25.16 17.02
C ALA A 911 18.86 24.55 17.53
N LEU A 912 18.61 23.26 17.25
CA LEU A 912 17.46 22.51 17.76
C LEU A 912 17.61 22.18 19.26
N LEU A 913 18.82 21.86 19.71
CA LEU A 913 19.11 21.63 21.13
C LEU A 913 19.01 22.92 21.96
N GLU A 914 19.33 24.07 21.38
CA GLU A 914 19.19 25.39 22.04
C GLU A 914 17.72 25.81 22.19
N ARG A 915 16.85 25.44 21.24
CA ARG A 915 15.39 25.66 21.31
C ARG A 915 14.64 24.70 22.24
N LEU A 916 15.17 23.50 22.47
CA LEU A 916 14.61 22.54 23.45
C LEU A 916 15.07 22.81 24.89
N GLY A 917 16.01 23.73 25.08
CA GLY A 917 16.54 24.16 26.38
C GLY A 917 15.96 25.47 26.94
N GLN A 918 14.96 26.05 26.27
CA GLN A 918 14.13 27.16 26.76
C GLN A 918 12.69 26.67 26.94
#